data_AF-A0A1H0VBA3-F1
#
_entry.id   AF-A0A1H0VBA3-F1
#
_cell.length_a   1.000
_cell.length_b   1.000
_cell.length_c   1.000
_cell.angle_alpha   90.00
_cell.angle_beta   90.00
_cell.angle_gamma   90.00
#
_symmetry.space_group_name_H-M   'P 1'
#
loop_
_entity.id
_entity.type
_entity.pdbx_description
1 polymer ?
#
loop_
_entity_poly.entity_id
_entity_poly.type
_entity_poly.pdbx_seq_one_letter_code
_entity_poly.pdbx_strand_id
1 'polypeptide(L)'
;MNYMYTSVVLHAHLPYVRHHSGNELEERWLYEAIAESYIPLIWKLENDTHQRKWTLSLSPTLMEMLSDPLLQKRFLDYIHNNQFLLQIEQLNTSESEELNVITFYMERYQAIMDTFVSYNHQLLNAFIKFEALGKIECITTSATHAILPYLMTQQGINAQIREGMNTFEKYFGKQPKGFWLPECAYSQEVDKVLSEAGIRYTFVDHHALLEAEPLPQMGSGAPVISPSGVVLFGRNQELSNQVWSATEGYPGDENYREFYRDVGFDRDESYIKPFLPEGIRVDTGLKYFKISGKEEKEYYRRDWAEAKVSEHGDDFLKRLEKTMILHGKQSYPPYTVVLPFDAELFGHWWFEGPEWLHQVASTHQSNIEFITGSDFLDRHLKDLETCHVSFSTWGRDGYGDVWLNEKNQWFYRHAHRMEMEIIHWVESLETCTKIEKLALEQMYREWLLYSSSDWAFMIDQGNCREYAMNRIEIHLNRFTSILQHLNEKTLTLEMLNEYRVEYPFLSSANLTYLQSSNGEKFGGIASQQLKSNGLKILMLSWEFPPLIVGGLSRHVFDLSRALVKAGHHVTVVTTFVEDHPIYEIIEGVEVYRVEGMNAHATDFLEWIGGLNISFAKLAIELEALVDFDIIHAHDWLVAMSATMLKDMLNKPLISTIHATEYGRNNGIYTDLQNKIHTKEEELTKASDAVIVCSDYMAEEVTELFKLEEHLVHVLPNGVDPEMLVVKNQGKSMVDEYKVQYSHIIFSVGRIVQEKGFETIIDAAPIILEEYPDVLFLIAGKGPMLQEYRDKVESLKLNRSIVFVGYISDEDRNRYFNVCDITLFPSLYEPFGIVALEGMVAGKPTIVSDTGGLKEIIIHGSTGLKMEPGAKESMAKEVLLLLRNPSLAGEIGLRGKNAAIGTYSWDKIANDTCELFKKKVYNTIHVRG
;
A
#
# COMPACT_ATOMS: atom_id res chain seq x y z
N MET A 1 -11.24 36.00 30.88
CA MET A 1 -11.50 36.94 29.78
C MET A 1 -11.71 36.07 28.55
N ASN A 2 -12.69 36.36 27.71
CA ASN A 2 -12.85 35.62 26.45
C ASN A 2 -11.65 35.97 25.57
N TYR A 3 -10.89 34.96 25.13
CA TYR A 3 -9.69 35.11 24.33
C TYR A 3 -9.68 34.03 23.24
N MET A 4 -9.30 34.37 22.02
CA MET A 4 -9.32 33.46 20.87
C MET A 4 -8.10 33.71 19.97
N TYR A 5 -7.62 32.66 19.32
CA TYR A 5 -6.62 32.73 18.27
C TYR A 5 -7.25 32.61 16.89
N THR A 6 -6.67 33.31 15.92
CA THR A 6 -6.98 33.17 14.49
C THR A 6 -5.69 32.88 13.73
N SER A 7 -5.62 31.75 13.03
CA SER A 7 -4.49 31.35 12.19
C SER A 7 -4.91 31.39 10.72
N VAL A 8 -4.47 32.41 9.99
CA VAL A 8 -4.63 32.48 8.53
C VAL A 8 -3.48 31.72 7.87
N VAL A 9 -3.81 30.84 6.93
CA VAL A 9 -2.86 30.01 6.21
C VAL A 9 -3.10 30.19 4.72
N LEU A 10 -2.11 30.69 3.99
CA LEU A 10 -2.15 30.83 2.54
C LEU A 10 -1.31 29.72 1.92
N HIS A 11 -1.90 28.93 1.03
CA HIS A 11 -1.21 27.88 0.29
C HIS A 11 -0.92 28.37 -1.13
N ALA A 12 0.34 28.70 -1.42
CA ALA A 12 0.80 29.13 -2.74
C ALA A 12 1.41 27.95 -3.49
N HIS A 13 0.72 27.50 -4.54
CA HIS A 13 1.12 26.36 -5.33
C HIS A 13 0.73 26.49 -6.80
N LEU A 14 1.65 26.05 -7.66
CA LEU A 14 1.39 25.79 -9.08
C LEU A 14 2.13 24.51 -9.49
N PRO A 15 1.55 23.69 -10.40
CA PRO A 15 2.29 22.61 -11.04
C PRO A 15 3.54 23.14 -11.71
N TYR A 16 4.57 22.31 -11.84
CA TYR A 16 5.78 22.71 -12.56
C TYR A 16 5.48 22.84 -14.06
N VAL A 17 5.33 24.05 -14.58
CA VAL A 17 4.89 24.34 -15.97
C VAL A 17 5.96 24.98 -16.85
N ARG A 18 7.23 24.90 -16.46
CA ARG A 18 8.36 25.50 -17.18
C ARG A 18 8.69 24.75 -18.47
N HIS A 19 8.62 25.42 -19.63
CA HIS A 19 8.90 24.85 -20.95
C HIS A 19 10.12 25.51 -21.62
N HIS A 20 10.81 24.75 -22.48
CA HIS A 20 11.98 25.26 -23.22
C HIS A 20 11.57 26.15 -24.40
N SER A 21 10.59 25.71 -25.20
CA SER A 21 9.83 26.59 -26.10
C SER A 21 9.12 27.68 -25.28
N GLY A 22 8.86 28.84 -25.86
CA GLY A 22 8.36 30.02 -25.12
C GLY A 22 6.96 30.43 -25.47
N ASN A 23 6.14 29.47 -25.93
CA ASN A 23 4.84 29.73 -26.53
C ASN A 23 3.68 29.05 -25.78
N GLU A 24 3.98 28.28 -24.75
CA GLU A 24 3.02 27.48 -24.00
C GLU A 24 2.15 28.35 -23.12
N LEU A 25 0.83 28.14 -23.22
CA LEU A 25 -0.17 28.96 -22.56
C LEU A 25 -0.13 28.81 -21.03
N GLU A 26 0.36 27.68 -20.53
CA GLU A 26 0.29 27.30 -19.12
C GLU A 26 1.33 28.02 -18.25
N GLU A 27 2.45 28.51 -18.83
CA GLU A 27 3.40 29.35 -18.07
C GLU A 27 2.75 30.65 -17.58
N ARG A 28 1.67 31.08 -18.25
CA ARG A 28 0.94 32.28 -17.88
C ARG A 28 0.27 32.18 -16.52
N TRP A 29 -0.07 30.98 -16.06
CA TRP A 29 -0.59 30.78 -14.70
C TRP A 29 0.39 31.33 -13.67
N LEU A 30 1.70 31.15 -13.89
CA LEU A 30 2.73 31.71 -13.03
C LEU A 30 2.79 33.24 -13.14
N TYR A 31 2.74 33.80 -14.35
CA TYR A 31 2.83 35.24 -14.56
C TYR A 31 1.65 35.98 -13.92
N GLU A 32 0.46 35.43 -14.09
CA GLU A 32 -0.79 35.94 -13.53
C GLU A 32 -0.77 35.81 -12.00
N ALA A 33 -0.33 34.68 -11.43
CA ALA A 33 -0.18 34.51 -9.99
C ALA A 33 0.83 35.51 -9.39
N ILE A 34 1.97 35.75 -10.06
CA ILE A 34 2.95 36.75 -9.62
C ILE A 34 2.35 38.16 -9.62
N ALA A 35 1.74 38.57 -10.74
CA ALA A 35 1.24 39.92 -10.97
C ALA A 35 -0.01 40.23 -10.13
N GLU A 36 -0.89 39.25 -9.97
CA GLU A 36 -2.20 39.45 -9.37
C GLU A 36 -2.27 39.04 -7.90
N SER A 37 -1.46 38.08 -7.44
CA SER A 37 -1.48 37.58 -6.06
C SER A 37 -0.19 37.87 -5.29
N TYR A 38 0.95 37.31 -5.70
CA TYR A 38 2.15 37.28 -4.85
C TYR A 38 2.75 38.68 -4.60
N ILE A 39 2.91 39.50 -5.64
CA ILE A 39 3.38 40.89 -5.48
C ILE A 39 2.38 41.74 -4.69
N PRO A 40 1.07 41.68 -4.98
CA PRO A 40 0.07 42.36 -4.16
C PRO A 40 0.08 41.95 -2.69
N LEU A 41 0.27 40.67 -2.36
CA LEU A 41 0.45 40.20 -0.98
C LEU A 41 1.72 40.79 -0.35
N ILE A 42 2.84 40.86 -1.09
CA ILE A 42 4.07 41.54 -0.66
C ILE A 42 3.78 43.01 -0.32
N TRP A 43 3.02 43.74 -1.14
CA TRP A 43 2.65 45.13 -0.83
C TRP A 43 1.88 45.26 0.47
N LYS A 44 1.00 44.30 0.80
CA LYS A 44 0.28 44.32 2.08
C LYS A 44 1.21 44.07 3.27
N LEU A 45 2.20 43.19 3.11
CA LEU A 45 3.22 42.97 4.12
C LEU A 45 4.15 44.18 4.29
N GLU A 46 4.45 44.90 3.22
CA GLU A 46 5.23 46.15 3.27
C GLU A 46 4.51 47.23 4.07
N ASN A 47 3.20 47.36 3.85
CA ASN A 47 2.36 48.39 4.48
C ASN A 47 1.87 48.02 5.89
N ASP A 48 1.95 46.75 6.32
CA ASP A 48 1.51 46.35 7.66
C ASP A 48 2.45 46.89 8.76
N THR A 49 1.91 47.71 9.65
CA THR A 49 2.64 48.29 10.79
C THR A 49 2.44 47.51 12.09
N HIS A 50 1.53 46.52 12.11
CA HIS A 50 1.08 45.84 13.32
C HIS A 50 1.77 44.50 13.61
N GLN A 51 2.71 44.06 12.76
CA GLN A 51 3.49 42.82 12.89
C GLN A 51 2.61 41.57 13.11
N ARG A 52 1.46 41.50 12.45
CA ARG A 52 0.57 40.36 12.62
C ARG A 52 1.05 39.20 11.79
N LYS A 53 0.83 37.99 12.30
CA LYS A 53 1.46 36.77 11.81
C LYS A 53 0.48 35.91 11.04
N TRP A 54 0.78 35.63 9.78
CA TRP A 54 0.08 34.62 8.97
C TRP A 54 1.05 33.52 8.56
N THR A 55 0.53 32.36 8.18
CA THR A 55 1.34 31.27 7.63
C THR A 55 1.25 31.29 6.11
N LEU A 56 2.38 31.21 5.41
CA LEU A 56 2.45 31.07 3.96
C LEU A 56 3.15 29.76 3.61
N SER A 57 2.44 28.83 2.98
CA SER A 57 3.02 27.63 2.37
C SER A 57 3.48 27.94 0.96
N LEU A 58 4.71 27.59 0.62
CA LEU A 58 5.26 27.72 -0.73
C LEU A 58 5.65 26.34 -1.24
N SER A 59 5.07 25.90 -2.35
CA SER A 59 5.44 24.63 -2.96
C SER A 59 6.84 24.66 -3.59
N PRO A 60 7.59 23.54 -3.57
CA PRO A 60 8.90 23.44 -4.20
C PRO A 60 8.86 23.71 -5.71
N THR A 61 7.83 23.25 -6.41
CA THR A 61 7.59 23.56 -7.83
C THR A 61 7.52 25.06 -8.07
N LEU A 62 6.75 25.78 -7.24
CA LEU A 62 6.63 27.24 -7.32
C LEU A 62 7.95 27.94 -6.99
N MET A 63 8.65 27.54 -5.93
CA MET A 63 9.94 28.14 -5.54
C MET A 63 11.00 28.00 -6.63
N GLU A 64 11.09 26.84 -7.27
CA GLU A 64 12.00 26.61 -8.40
C GLU A 64 11.60 27.50 -9.60
N MET A 65 10.31 27.60 -9.93
CA MET A 65 9.84 28.44 -11.04
C MET A 65 10.05 29.94 -10.79
N LEU A 66 9.77 30.43 -9.58
CA LEU A 66 10.03 31.83 -9.19
C LEU A 66 11.52 32.19 -9.25
N SER A 67 12.39 31.19 -9.14
CA SER A 67 13.84 31.31 -9.16
C SER A 67 14.47 31.02 -10.52
N ASP A 68 13.69 30.59 -11.52
CA ASP A 68 14.20 30.25 -12.85
C ASP A 68 14.42 31.54 -13.69
N PRO A 69 15.66 31.81 -14.15
CA PRO A 69 15.97 33.05 -14.89
C PRO A 69 15.22 33.19 -16.23
N LEU A 70 14.86 32.08 -16.88
CA LEU A 70 14.08 32.10 -18.12
C LEU A 70 12.66 32.57 -17.83
N LEU A 71 12.01 32.02 -16.79
CA LEU A 71 10.66 32.43 -16.39
C LEU A 71 10.63 33.86 -15.85
N GLN A 72 11.66 34.29 -15.09
CA GLN A 72 11.78 35.68 -14.65
C GLN A 72 11.86 36.64 -15.84
N LYS A 73 12.61 36.28 -16.89
CA LYS A 73 12.67 37.08 -18.12
C LYS A 73 11.32 37.10 -18.85
N ARG A 74 10.67 35.95 -19.01
CA ARG A 74 9.36 35.88 -19.70
C ARG A 74 8.27 36.63 -18.94
N PHE A 75 8.33 36.64 -17.61
CA PHE A 75 7.45 37.48 -16.80
C PHE A 75 7.67 38.97 -17.08
N LEU A 76 8.91 39.44 -17.22
CA LEU A 76 9.19 40.82 -17.64
C LEU A 76 8.62 41.12 -19.03
N ASP A 77 8.77 40.19 -19.98
CA ASP A 77 8.21 40.33 -21.33
C ASP A 77 6.67 40.41 -21.28
N TYR A 78 6.02 39.61 -20.43
CA TYR A 78 4.57 39.67 -20.16
C TYR A 78 4.14 41.05 -19.63
N ILE A 79 4.85 41.59 -18.62
CA ILE A 79 4.55 42.92 -18.07
C ILE A 79 4.74 44.02 -19.12
N HIS A 80 5.84 44.00 -19.88
CA HIS A 80 6.09 44.98 -20.93
C HIS A 80 5.03 44.92 -22.03
N ASN A 81 4.60 43.73 -22.43
CA ASN A 81 3.54 43.55 -23.42
C ASN A 81 2.21 44.17 -22.95
N ASN A 82 1.84 43.96 -21.68
CA ASN A 82 0.63 44.56 -21.10
C ASN A 82 0.75 46.08 -20.92
N GLN A 83 1.92 46.59 -20.52
CA GLN A 83 2.17 48.04 -20.48
C GLN A 83 2.05 48.69 -21.87
N PHE A 84 2.55 48.02 -22.92
CA PHE A 84 2.42 48.50 -24.29
C PHE A 84 0.97 48.46 -24.78
N LEU A 85 0.22 47.38 -24.48
CA LEU A 85 -1.22 47.30 -24.77
C LEU A 85 -1.98 48.45 -24.09
N LEU A 86 -1.74 48.70 -22.80
CA LEU A 86 -2.38 49.78 -22.05
C LEU A 86 -2.12 51.18 -22.64
N GLN A 87 -0.91 51.43 -23.16
CA GLN A 87 -0.59 52.69 -23.84
C GLN A 87 -1.43 52.87 -25.11
N ILE A 88 -1.65 51.79 -25.86
CA ILE A 88 -2.46 51.83 -27.09
C ILE A 88 -3.94 51.98 -26.74
N GLU A 89 -4.43 51.24 -25.74
CA GLU A 89 -5.79 51.34 -25.21
C GLU A 89 -6.10 52.78 -24.75
N GLN A 90 -5.18 53.41 -24.02
CA GLN A 90 -5.31 54.80 -23.56
C GLN A 90 -5.48 55.80 -24.71
N LEU A 91 -4.79 55.58 -25.84
CA LEU A 91 -4.87 56.46 -27.01
C LEU A 91 -6.14 56.25 -27.84
N ASN A 92 -6.75 55.07 -27.75
CA ASN A 92 -7.86 54.67 -28.60
C ASN A 92 -9.24 54.82 -27.94
N THR A 93 -9.31 54.92 -26.61
CA THR A 93 -10.57 55.19 -25.92
C THR A 93 -10.86 56.69 -25.79
N SER A 94 -12.15 57.04 -25.86
CA SER A 94 -12.66 58.36 -25.47
C SER A 94 -13.65 58.29 -24.32
N GLU A 95 -13.90 57.08 -23.80
CA GLU A 95 -14.84 56.82 -22.72
C GLU A 95 -14.16 57.04 -21.36
N SER A 96 -14.74 57.92 -20.54
CA SER A 96 -14.10 58.33 -19.28
C SER A 96 -13.99 57.21 -18.26
N GLU A 97 -14.98 56.31 -18.22
CA GLU A 97 -14.98 55.20 -17.26
C GLU A 97 -13.91 54.15 -17.61
N GLU A 98 -13.80 53.81 -18.88
CA GLU A 98 -12.75 52.92 -19.38
C GLU A 98 -11.34 53.52 -19.18
N LEU A 99 -11.17 54.82 -19.46
CA LEU A 99 -9.90 55.53 -19.25
C LEU A 99 -9.43 55.50 -17.79
N ASN A 100 -10.36 55.55 -16.83
CA ASN A 100 -10.03 55.43 -15.41
C ASN A 100 -9.46 54.05 -15.08
N VAL A 101 -10.06 52.98 -15.62
CA VAL A 101 -9.59 51.60 -15.40
C VAL A 101 -8.24 51.36 -16.08
N ILE A 102 -8.05 51.87 -17.29
CA ILE A 102 -6.76 51.83 -18.00
C ILE A 102 -5.67 52.53 -17.17
N THR A 103 -5.96 53.73 -16.64
CA THR A 103 -5.01 54.49 -15.82
C THR A 103 -4.62 53.71 -14.56
N PHE A 104 -5.60 53.10 -13.90
CA PHE A 104 -5.36 52.21 -12.75
C PHE A 104 -4.43 51.05 -13.11
N TYR A 105 -4.67 50.35 -14.22
CA TYR A 105 -3.80 49.26 -14.64
C TYR A 105 -2.40 49.75 -15.03
N MET A 106 -2.26 50.90 -15.69
CA MET A 106 -0.94 51.47 -16.02
C MET A 106 -0.10 51.71 -14.76
N GLU A 107 -0.68 52.32 -13.73
CA GLU A 107 -0.03 52.54 -12.43
C GLU A 107 0.31 51.20 -11.75
N ARG A 108 -0.64 50.25 -11.77
CA ARG A 108 -0.45 48.94 -11.15
C ARG A 108 0.68 48.14 -11.82
N TYR A 109 0.69 48.01 -13.14
CA TYR A 109 1.73 47.27 -13.87
C TYR A 109 3.10 47.92 -13.71
N GLN A 110 3.17 49.26 -13.61
CA GLN A 110 4.41 49.94 -13.25
C GLN A 110 4.87 49.57 -11.82
N ALA A 111 3.97 49.58 -10.85
CA ALA A 111 4.29 49.19 -9.47
C ALA A 111 4.72 47.71 -9.37
N ILE A 112 4.12 46.82 -10.17
CA ILE A 112 4.50 45.40 -10.26
C ILE A 112 5.94 45.27 -10.76
N MET A 113 6.27 45.96 -11.86
CA MET A 113 7.62 46.01 -12.41
C MET A 113 8.63 46.55 -11.39
N ASP A 114 8.34 47.70 -10.78
CA ASP A 114 9.21 48.34 -9.79
C ASP A 114 9.48 47.40 -8.59
N THR A 115 8.45 46.71 -8.13
CA THR A 115 8.56 45.74 -7.01
C THR A 115 9.43 44.57 -7.40
N PHE A 116 9.17 43.95 -8.57
CA PHE A 116 9.94 42.81 -9.05
C PHE A 116 11.42 43.16 -9.22
N VAL A 117 11.72 44.34 -9.78
CA VAL A 117 13.09 44.87 -9.90
C VAL A 117 13.70 45.16 -8.53
N SER A 118 12.95 45.73 -7.58
CA SER A 118 13.46 46.05 -6.23
C SER A 118 13.94 44.83 -5.44
N TYR A 119 13.38 43.65 -5.72
CA TYR A 119 13.80 42.36 -5.18
C TYR A 119 14.79 41.60 -6.08
N ASN A 120 15.42 42.30 -7.05
CA ASN A 120 16.37 41.76 -8.02
C ASN A 120 15.80 40.58 -8.82
N HIS A 121 14.53 40.67 -9.21
CA HIS A 121 13.78 39.62 -9.91
C HIS A 121 13.61 38.31 -9.13
N GLN A 122 14.00 38.27 -7.85
CA GLN A 122 13.91 37.10 -6.98
C GLN A 122 12.90 37.37 -5.87
N LEU A 123 11.63 37.07 -6.13
CA LEU A 123 10.51 37.36 -5.22
C LEU A 123 10.59 36.61 -3.89
N LEU A 124 11.26 35.45 -3.84
CA LEU A 124 11.47 34.72 -2.59
C LEU A 124 12.20 35.58 -1.54
N ASN A 125 13.05 36.52 -1.97
CA ASN A 125 13.72 37.46 -1.08
C ASN A 125 12.74 38.33 -0.28
N ALA A 126 11.57 38.65 -0.84
CA ALA A 126 10.54 39.41 -0.14
C ALA A 126 9.95 38.58 1.00
N PHE A 127 9.57 37.33 0.75
CA PHE A 127 9.04 36.44 1.78
C PHE A 127 10.07 36.13 2.88
N ILE A 128 11.33 35.88 2.51
CA ILE A 128 12.44 35.70 3.47
C ILE A 128 12.58 36.94 4.37
N LYS A 129 12.53 38.15 3.78
CA LYS A 129 12.57 39.41 4.51
C LYS A 129 11.42 39.53 5.50
N PHE A 130 10.18 39.25 5.09
CA PHE A 130 9.00 39.40 5.98
C PHE A 130 8.91 38.31 7.04
N GLU A 131 9.42 37.12 6.75
CA GLU A 131 9.56 36.07 7.74
C GLU A 131 10.60 36.45 8.80
N ALA A 132 11.76 36.99 8.39
CA ALA A 132 12.78 37.49 9.33
C ALA A 132 12.28 38.67 10.19
N LEU A 133 11.36 39.47 9.67
CA LEU A 133 10.65 40.52 10.41
C LEU A 133 9.53 39.98 11.31
N GLY A 134 9.26 38.67 11.28
CA GLY A 134 8.22 38.02 12.07
C GLY A 134 6.79 38.36 11.65
N LYS A 135 6.58 38.87 10.42
CA LYS A 135 5.24 39.18 9.88
C LYS A 135 4.55 37.95 9.27
N ILE A 136 5.33 36.98 8.82
CA ILE A 136 4.81 35.70 8.33
C ILE A 136 5.65 34.55 8.89
N GLU A 137 5.07 33.37 8.92
CA GLU A 137 5.81 32.11 9.00
C GLU A 137 5.73 31.43 7.63
N CYS A 138 6.88 31.12 7.02
CA CYS A 138 6.90 30.37 5.78
C CYS A 138 7.05 28.87 6.08
N ILE A 139 6.25 28.05 5.40
CA ILE A 139 6.32 26.59 5.47
C ILE A 139 6.41 26.00 4.05
N THR A 140 6.69 24.70 3.97
CA THR A 140 6.78 23.97 2.70
C THR A 140 5.65 22.94 2.54
N THR A 141 5.65 22.25 1.41
CA THR A 141 4.86 21.04 1.13
C THR A 141 5.75 19.99 0.45
N SER A 142 5.17 18.93 -0.11
CA SER A 142 5.91 17.89 -0.82
C SER A 142 6.52 18.42 -2.13
N ALA A 143 7.54 17.72 -2.65
CA ALA A 143 8.32 18.12 -3.82
C ALA A 143 7.45 18.59 -4.99
N THR A 144 6.42 17.81 -5.32
CA THR A 144 5.53 18.07 -6.46
C THR A 144 4.07 18.04 -6.09
N HIS A 145 3.74 18.30 -4.83
CA HIS A 145 2.35 18.29 -4.36
C HIS A 145 1.63 16.95 -4.59
N ALA A 146 2.35 15.83 -4.53
CA ALA A 146 1.78 14.50 -4.66
C ALA A 146 0.83 14.16 -3.49
N ILE A 147 -0.28 13.47 -3.76
CA ILE A 147 -1.16 12.93 -2.70
C ILE A 147 -0.39 11.87 -1.92
N LEU A 148 0.21 12.28 -0.80
CA LEU A 148 1.14 11.45 -0.03
C LEU A 148 0.54 10.10 0.40
N PRO A 149 -0.73 10.00 0.86
CA PRO A 149 -1.34 8.72 1.20
C PRO A 149 -1.47 7.73 0.03
N TYR A 150 -1.34 8.19 -1.22
CA TYR A 150 -1.48 7.36 -2.43
C TYR A 150 -0.14 6.98 -3.08
N LEU A 151 0.99 7.34 -2.47
CA LEU A 151 2.29 6.83 -2.87
C LEU A 151 2.44 5.37 -2.42
N MET A 152 3.21 4.57 -3.17
CA MET A 152 3.26 3.11 -2.95
C MET A 152 4.03 2.75 -1.67
N THR A 153 5.07 3.51 -1.34
CA THR A 153 6.02 3.17 -0.26
C THR A 153 6.25 4.32 0.71
N GLN A 154 6.67 4.00 1.95
CA GLN A 154 7.10 5.01 2.92
C GLN A 154 8.33 5.79 2.42
N GLN A 155 9.21 5.17 1.63
CA GLN A 155 10.33 5.89 1.03
C GLN A 155 9.88 6.88 -0.03
N GLY A 156 8.84 6.55 -0.82
CA GLY A 156 8.22 7.50 -1.73
C GLY A 156 7.67 8.72 -1.01
N ILE A 157 6.97 8.50 0.11
CA ILE A 157 6.48 9.57 1.00
C ILE A 157 7.66 10.40 1.55
N ASN A 158 8.67 9.74 2.10
CA ASN A 158 9.87 10.39 2.64
C ASN A 158 10.62 11.20 1.57
N ALA A 159 10.76 10.65 0.36
CA ALA A 159 11.38 11.31 -0.77
C ALA A 159 10.65 12.61 -1.13
N GLN A 160 9.33 12.57 -1.26
CA GLN A 160 8.49 13.74 -1.52
C GLN A 160 8.59 14.81 -0.41
N ILE A 161 8.55 14.40 0.87
CA ILE A 161 8.67 15.32 2.01
C ILE A 161 10.08 15.93 2.09
N ARG A 162 11.13 15.11 2.04
CA ARG A 162 12.52 15.55 2.19
C ARG A 162 12.96 16.45 1.06
N GLU A 163 12.59 16.17 -0.19
CA GLU A 163 12.89 17.07 -1.30
C GLU A 163 12.19 18.43 -1.14
N GLY A 164 10.95 18.42 -0.64
CA GLY A 164 10.25 19.68 -0.34
C GLY A 164 10.92 20.49 0.77
N MET A 165 11.42 19.81 1.80
CA MET A 165 12.20 20.43 2.87
C MET A 165 13.56 20.95 2.41
N ASN A 166 14.28 20.20 1.59
CA ASN A 166 15.58 20.63 1.05
C ASN A 166 15.44 21.82 0.11
N THR A 167 14.38 21.84 -0.72
CA THR A 167 14.10 22.98 -1.59
C THR A 167 13.78 24.22 -0.76
N PHE A 168 13.01 24.06 0.30
CA PHE A 168 12.77 25.14 1.25
C PHE A 168 14.08 25.63 1.90
N GLU A 169 14.93 24.72 2.41
CA GLU A 169 16.21 25.08 3.01
C GLU A 169 17.17 25.75 2.01
N LYS A 170 17.18 25.32 0.74
CA LYS A 170 17.97 25.93 -0.34
C LYS A 170 17.67 27.43 -0.49
N TYR A 171 16.40 27.83 -0.41
CA TYR A 171 15.99 29.23 -0.59
C TYR A 171 15.92 30.02 0.72
N PHE A 172 15.40 29.44 1.80
CA PHE A 172 15.20 30.11 3.08
C PHE A 172 16.36 29.96 4.07
N GLY A 173 17.33 29.09 3.79
CA GLY A 173 18.51 28.86 4.63
C GLY A 173 18.22 28.17 5.97
N LYS A 174 17.04 27.57 6.13
CA LYS A 174 16.60 26.87 7.34
C LYS A 174 15.58 25.78 6.99
N GLN A 175 15.46 24.79 7.87
CA GLN A 175 14.43 23.76 7.78
C GLN A 175 13.06 24.30 8.23
N PRO A 176 11.95 23.92 7.55
CA PRO A 176 10.61 24.35 7.93
C PRO A 176 10.11 23.62 9.18
N LYS A 177 9.33 24.30 10.01
CA LYS A 177 8.71 23.72 11.22
C LYS A 177 7.32 23.15 10.98
N GLY A 178 6.56 23.78 10.08
CA GLY A 178 5.27 23.30 9.62
C GLY A 178 5.35 22.72 8.22
N PHE A 179 4.33 21.95 7.86
CA PHE A 179 4.20 21.35 6.54
C PHE A 179 2.76 21.41 6.07
N TRP A 180 2.52 21.87 4.86
CA TRP A 180 1.22 21.78 4.22
C TRP A 180 1.11 20.41 3.55
N LEU A 181 0.22 19.55 4.03
CA LEU A 181 -0.10 18.31 3.34
C LEU A 181 -0.80 18.64 2.01
N PRO A 182 -0.33 18.12 0.87
CA PRO A 182 -1.05 18.27 -0.39
C PRO A 182 -2.50 17.89 -0.22
N GLU A 183 -3.38 18.84 -0.48
CA GLU A 183 -4.84 18.68 -0.34
C GLU A 183 -5.34 18.36 1.07
N CYS A 184 -4.56 18.73 2.10
CA CYS A 184 -4.76 18.26 3.47
C CYS A 184 -4.91 16.73 3.57
N ALA A 185 -4.33 15.97 2.61
CA ALA A 185 -4.45 14.53 2.54
C ALA A 185 -3.61 13.86 3.63
N TYR A 186 -4.29 13.43 4.69
CA TYR A 186 -3.69 12.87 5.89
C TYR A 186 -3.85 11.35 5.95
N SER A 187 -2.82 10.66 6.41
CA SER A 187 -2.88 9.27 6.90
C SER A 187 -1.84 9.05 8.01
N GLN A 188 -1.96 7.97 8.77
CA GLN A 188 -1.04 7.67 9.87
C GLN A 188 0.40 7.39 9.37
N GLU A 189 0.54 6.84 8.16
CA GLU A 189 1.83 6.60 7.53
C GLU A 189 2.53 7.91 7.20
N VAL A 190 1.79 8.89 6.67
CA VAL A 190 2.34 10.22 6.36
C VAL A 190 2.74 10.97 7.63
N ASP A 191 1.90 10.90 8.67
CA ASP A 191 2.17 11.47 10.00
C ASP A 191 3.50 11.00 10.58
N LYS A 192 3.75 9.69 10.53
CA LYS A 192 5.02 9.10 10.99
C LYS A 192 6.22 9.70 10.26
N VAL A 193 6.17 9.78 8.94
CA VAL A 193 7.27 10.31 8.12
C VAL A 193 7.49 11.81 8.37
N LEU A 194 6.42 12.59 8.55
CA LEU A 194 6.53 14.01 8.93
C LEU A 194 7.26 14.18 10.27
N SER A 195 6.89 13.39 11.27
CA SER A 195 7.53 13.41 12.59
C SER A 195 9.02 13.06 12.50
N GLU A 196 9.37 11.99 11.80
CA GLU A 196 10.76 11.59 11.54
C GLU A 196 11.56 12.64 10.72
N ALA A 197 10.85 13.42 9.91
CA ALA A 197 11.43 14.54 9.18
C ALA A 197 11.71 15.77 10.05
N GLY A 198 11.15 15.83 11.26
CA GLY A 198 11.26 16.96 12.17
C GLY A 198 10.19 18.03 11.97
N ILE A 199 9.15 17.73 11.19
CA ILE A 199 7.97 18.59 11.07
C ILE A 199 7.17 18.53 12.37
N ARG A 200 6.78 19.69 12.89
CA ARG A 200 6.09 19.82 14.18
C ARG A 200 4.58 19.93 14.06
N TYR A 201 4.08 20.45 12.94
CA TYR A 201 2.64 20.62 12.74
C TYR A 201 2.23 20.58 11.27
N THR A 202 0.96 20.25 11.04
CA THR A 202 0.30 20.29 9.74
C THR A 202 -1.19 20.65 9.88
N PHE A 203 -1.91 20.68 8.76
CA PHE A 203 -3.31 21.05 8.66
C PHE A 203 -4.13 19.86 8.14
N VAL A 204 -5.32 19.67 8.70
CA VAL A 204 -6.26 18.61 8.33
C VAL A 204 -7.65 19.20 8.12
N ASP A 205 -8.52 18.46 7.42
CA ASP A 205 -9.89 18.90 7.24
C ASP A 205 -10.69 18.91 8.56
N HIS A 206 -11.79 19.65 8.58
CA HIS A 206 -12.61 19.85 9.77
C HIS A 206 -13.11 18.54 10.38
N HIS A 207 -13.63 17.63 9.55
CA HIS A 207 -14.20 16.36 10.03
C HIS A 207 -13.14 15.46 10.66
N ALA A 208 -11.87 15.59 10.23
CA ALA A 208 -10.76 14.79 10.74
C ALA A 208 -10.61 14.89 12.27
N LEU A 209 -10.87 16.07 12.85
CA LEU A 209 -10.86 16.26 14.30
C LEU A 209 -12.19 15.88 14.97
N LEU A 210 -13.31 16.01 14.26
CA LEU A 210 -14.64 15.67 14.79
C LEU A 210 -14.88 14.15 14.86
N GLU A 211 -14.11 13.38 14.09
CA GLU A 211 -14.17 11.92 14.03
C GLU A 211 -12.95 11.25 14.67
N ALA A 212 -12.11 12.03 15.35
CA ALA A 212 -10.89 11.52 15.97
C ALA A 212 -11.17 10.62 17.18
N GLU A 213 -10.25 9.69 17.47
CA GLU A 213 -10.33 8.73 18.56
C GLU A 213 -9.14 8.85 19.54
N PRO A 214 -9.38 9.15 20.83
CA PRO A 214 -10.65 9.57 21.42
C PRO A 214 -11.09 10.93 20.87
N LEU A 215 -12.40 11.21 20.95
CA LEU A 215 -12.95 12.51 20.54
C LEU A 215 -12.31 13.64 21.37
N PRO A 216 -11.72 14.67 20.75
CA PRO A 216 -11.08 15.76 21.48
C PRO A 216 -12.09 16.53 22.34
N GLN A 217 -11.76 16.85 23.59
CA GLN A 217 -12.71 17.52 24.49
C GLN A 217 -13.13 18.90 23.97
N MET A 218 -12.24 19.56 23.24
CA MET A 218 -12.46 20.88 22.64
C MET A 218 -13.00 20.81 21.20
N GLY A 219 -13.33 19.60 20.70
CA GLY A 219 -13.70 19.39 19.30
C GLY A 219 -12.63 19.94 18.35
N SER A 220 -13.05 20.68 17.32
CA SER A 220 -12.17 21.38 16.38
C SER A 220 -11.68 22.75 16.89
N GLY A 221 -12.01 23.13 18.13
CA GLY A 221 -11.65 24.40 18.76
C GLY A 221 -10.21 24.47 19.27
N ALA A 222 -9.46 23.38 19.19
CA ALA A 222 -8.03 23.31 19.48
C ALA A 222 -7.38 22.27 18.57
N PRO A 223 -6.10 22.43 18.21
CA PRO A 223 -5.38 21.37 17.53
C PRO A 223 -5.15 20.16 18.45
N VAL A 224 -4.86 19.01 17.86
CA VAL A 224 -4.53 17.78 18.57
C VAL A 224 -3.12 17.32 18.21
N ILE A 225 -2.53 16.44 19.01
CA ILE A 225 -1.26 15.78 18.69
C ILE A 225 -1.59 14.40 18.13
N SER A 226 -1.01 14.05 16.98
CA SER A 226 -1.05 12.68 16.48
C SER A 226 -0.23 11.74 17.39
N PRO A 227 -0.46 10.42 17.33
CA PRO A 227 0.36 9.46 18.08
C PRO A 227 1.86 9.53 17.72
N SER A 228 2.20 9.95 16.49
CA SER A 228 3.60 10.12 16.06
C SER A 228 4.21 11.44 16.53
N GLY A 229 3.42 12.37 17.08
CA GLY A 229 3.89 13.61 17.67
C GLY A 229 3.74 14.88 16.82
N VAL A 230 3.07 14.81 15.66
CA VAL A 230 2.78 15.98 14.82
C VAL A 230 1.49 16.65 15.31
N VAL A 231 1.49 17.98 15.42
CA VAL A 231 0.29 18.74 15.79
C VAL A 231 -0.61 18.95 14.57
N LEU A 232 -1.88 18.57 14.68
CA LEU A 232 -2.87 18.63 13.61
C LEU A 232 -3.84 19.80 13.86
N PHE A 233 -3.78 20.81 12.99
CA PHE A 233 -4.69 21.95 13.00
C PHE A 233 -5.90 21.68 12.09
N GLY A 234 -7.09 21.55 12.68
CA GLY A 234 -8.32 21.37 11.93
C GLY A 234 -8.83 22.68 11.34
N ARG A 235 -9.17 22.67 10.04
CA ARG A 235 -9.79 23.81 9.34
C ARG A 235 -11.12 24.21 9.99
N ASN A 236 -11.42 25.52 10.01
CA ASN A 236 -12.74 26.03 10.35
C ASN A 236 -13.61 26.21 9.10
N GLN A 237 -14.43 25.22 8.77
CA GLN A 237 -15.22 25.20 7.53
C GLN A 237 -16.25 26.34 7.46
N GLU A 238 -16.95 26.64 8.56
CA GLU A 238 -18.01 27.66 8.59
C GLU A 238 -17.47 29.05 8.21
N LEU A 239 -16.38 29.49 8.83
CA LEU A 239 -15.80 30.80 8.57
C LEU A 239 -15.04 30.84 7.23
N SER A 240 -14.40 29.74 6.82
CA SER A 240 -13.73 29.66 5.52
C SER A 240 -14.72 29.79 4.34
N ASN A 241 -15.92 29.20 4.44
CA ASN A 241 -16.91 29.23 3.35
C ASN A 241 -17.35 30.65 2.96
N GLN A 242 -17.39 31.58 3.92
CA GLN A 242 -17.76 32.98 3.68
C GLN A 242 -16.74 33.74 2.80
N VAL A 243 -15.49 33.27 2.79
CA VAL A 243 -14.39 33.86 2.02
C VAL A 243 -14.18 33.10 0.71
N TRP A 244 -14.39 31.78 0.72
CA TRP A 244 -14.15 30.90 -0.44
C TRP A 244 -15.24 30.93 -1.50
N SER A 245 -16.51 31.06 -1.10
CA SER A 245 -17.63 30.91 -2.01
C SER A 245 -17.78 32.12 -2.94
N ALA A 246 -17.71 31.91 -4.25
CA ALA A 246 -17.99 32.97 -5.23
C ALA A 246 -19.50 33.30 -5.35
N THR A 247 -20.39 32.42 -4.88
CA THR A 247 -21.84 32.60 -4.97
C THR A 247 -22.47 33.10 -3.67
N GLU A 248 -21.92 32.68 -2.52
CA GLU A 248 -22.45 32.98 -1.19
C GLU A 248 -21.48 33.79 -0.33
N GLY A 249 -20.23 33.92 -0.76
CA GLY A 249 -19.15 34.61 -0.06
C GLY A 249 -18.83 35.99 -0.63
N TYR A 250 -17.87 36.66 0.01
CA TYR A 250 -17.48 38.03 -0.37
C TYR A 250 -17.01 38.19 -1.83
N PRO A 251 -16.24 37.26 -2.43
CA PRO A 251 -15.74 37.43 -3.81
C PRO A 251 -16.82 37.68 -4.86
N GLY A 252 -18.08 37.28 -4.59
CA GLY A 252 -19.21 37.45 -5.51
C GLY A 252 -19.87 38.83 -5.54
N ASP A 253 -19.41 39.81 -4.75
CA ASP A 253 -20.05 41.14 -4.71
C ASP A 253 -20.02 41.84 -6.06
N GLU A 254 -21.15 42.45 -6.43
CA GLU A 254 -21.34 43.09 -7.73
C GLU A 254 -20.35 44.22 -8.04
N ASN A 255 -19.67 44.76 -7.02
CA ASN A 255 -18.68 45.83 -7.16
C ASN A 255 -17.22 45.35 -7.26
N TYR A 256 -16.97 44.05 -7.11
CA TYR A 256 -15.64 43.47 -7.33
C TYR A 256 -15.35 43.23 -8.81
N ARG A 257 -14.06 43.17 -9.13
CA ARG A 257 -13.56 42.94 -10.49
C ARG A 257 -14.11 41.62 -11.05
N GLU A 258 -14.67 41.65 -12.24
CA GLU A 258 -15.13 40.46 -12.97
C GLU A 258 -13.92 39.65 -13.44
N PHE A 259 -13.88 38.37 -13.07
CA PHE A 259 -12.79 37.48 -13.46
C PHE A 259 -12.94 37.00 -14.90
N TYR A 260 -14.15 36.74 -15.38
CA TYR A 260 -14.37 36.06 -16.67
C TYR A 260 -14.48 37.00 -17.88
N ARG A 261 -14.19 38.30 -17.73
CA ARG A 261 -14.26 39.28 -18.81
C ARG A 261 -12.96 40.06 -18.95
N ASP A 262 -12.27 39.82 -20.06
CA ASP A 262 -10.93 40.35 -20.33
C ASP A 262 -10.85 40.95 -21.74
N VAL A 263 -10.01 41.98 -21.89
CA VAL A 263 -9.71 42.66 -23.17
C VAL A 263 -9.31 41.68 -24.28
N GLY A 264 -8.64 40.58 -23.93
CA GLY A 264 -8.28 39.46 -24.81
C GLY A 264 -9.45 38.83 -25.56
N PHE A 265 -10.65 38.90 -24.99
CA PHE A 265 -11.90 38.41 -25.60
C PHE A 265 -12.80 39.54 -26.12
N ASP A 266 -12.75 40.72 -25.50
CA ASP A 266 -13.63 41.84 -25.83
C ASP A 266 -13.21 42.61 -27.10
N ARG A 267 -11.90 42.71 -27.38
CA ARG A 267 -11.40 43.50 -28.53
C ARG A 267 -11.45 42.74 -29.85
N ASP A 268 -11.47 43.46 -30.97
CA ASP A 268 -11.37 42.89 -32.31
C ASP A 268 -10.10 42.05 -32.48
N GLU A 269 -10.22 40.93 -33.20
CA GLU A 269 -9.12 39.95 -33.34
C GLU A 269 -7.86 40.58 -33.96
N SER A 270 -8.00 41.36 -35.02
CA SER A 270 -6.87 42.00 -35.71
C SER A 270 -6.11 42.99 -34.82
N TYR A 271 -6.79 43.57 -33.85
CA TYR A 271 -6.24 44.53 -32.90
C TYR A 271 -5.48 43.83 -31.77
N ILE A 272 -6.09 42.80 -31.16
CA ILE A 272 -5.55 42.16 -29.95
C ILE A 272 -4.53 41.06 -30.25
N LYS A 273 -4.58 40.47 -31.44
CA LYS A 273 -3.70 39.36 -31.87
C LYS A 273 -2.20 39.56 -31.61
N PRO A 274 -1.59 40.75 -31.81
CA PRO A 274 -0.16 40.95 -31.53
C PRO A 274 0.23 40.78 -30.06
N PHE A 275 -0.73 40.89 -29.15
CA PHE A 275 -0.54 40.80 -27.70
C PHE A 275 -0.87 39.41 -27.14
N LEU A 276 -1.36 38.51 -27.99
CA LEU A 276 -1.80 37.18 -27.61
C LEU A 276 -0.75 36.13 -28.01
N PRO A 277 -0.48 35.14 -27.14
CA PRO A 277 0.40 34.02 -27.46
C PRO A 277 -0.16 33.23 -28.65
N GLU A 278 0.67 33.06 -29.68
CA GLU A 278 0.31 32.39 -30.95
C GLU A 278 -0.94 32.95 -31.65
N GLY A 279 -1.39 34.15 -31.26
CA GLY A 279 -2.65 34.75 -31.73
C GLY A 279 -3.92 34.06 -31.23
N ILE A 280 -3.84 33.18 -30.23
CA ILE A 280 -4.98 32.48 -29.62
C ILE A 280 -5.60 33.38 -28.54
N ARG A 281 -6.93 33.54 -28.55
CA ARG A 281 -7.63 34.32 -27.52
C ARG A 281 -7.51 33.65 -26.15
N VAL A 282 -6.91 34.39 -25.24
CA VAL A 282 -6.74 34.08 -23.83
C VAL A 282 -6.88 35.38 -23.04
N ASP A 283 -7.03 35.29 -21.72
CA ASP A 283 -6.99 36.46 -20.86
C ASP A 283 -5.67 37.21 -21.09
N THR A 284 -5.66 38.52 -20.97
CA THR A 284 -4.45 39.36 -20.98
C THR A 284 -4.02 39.70 -19.55
N GLY A 285 -4.95 39.62 -18.60
CA GLY A 285 -4.82 40.19 -17.25
C GLY A 285 -5.37 41.61 -17.15
N LEU A 286 -5.95 42.14 -18.24
CA LEU A 286 -6.62 43.43 -18.29
C LEU A 286 -8.14 43.21 -18.27
N LYS A 287 -8.71 43.26 -17.07
CA LYS A 287 -10.13 42.99 -16.83
C LYS A 287 -10.82 44.28 -16.40
N TYR A 288 -11.62 44.87 -17.30
CA TYR A 288 -12.12 46.24 -17.14
C TYR A 288 -13.48 46.36 -16.46
N PHE A 289 -14.16 45.25 -16.20
CA PHE A 289 -15.53 45.24 -15.74
C PHE A 289 -15.65 44.73 -14.30
N LYS A 290 -16.75 45.07 -13.64
CA LYS A 290 -17.15 44.49 -12.34
C LYS A 290 -18.24 43.42 -12.53
N ILE A 291 -18.48 42.59 -11.52
CA ILE A 291 -19.46 41.49 -11.57
C ILE A 291 -20.88 41.96 -11.91
N SER A 292 -21.28 43.17 -11.48
CA SER A 292 -22.50 43.93 -11.87
C SER A 292 -23.88 43.31 -11.56
N GLY A 293 -24.00 42.01 -11.29
CA GLY A 293 -25.28 41.33 -11.03
C GLY A 293 -26.25 41.28 -12.22
N LYS A 294 -25.81 41.67 -13.43
CA LYS A 294 -26.61 41.81 -14.66
C LYS A 294 -25.89 41.15 -15.86
N GLU A 295 -26.62 40.91 -16.95
CA GLU A 295 -26.05 40.39 -18.21
C GLU A 295 -25.05 41.38 -18.84
N GLU A 296 -25.38 42.67 -18.89
CA GLU A 296 -24.44 43.72 -19.30
C GLU A 296 -23.62 44.17 -18.10
N LYS A 297 -22.29 43.94 -18.16
CA LYS A 297 -21.37 44.34 -17.09
C LYS A 297 -20.98 45.81 -17.23
N GLU A 298 -20.94 46.51 -16.10
CA GLU A 298 -20.50 47.90 -15.94
C GLU A 298 -18.98 47.96 -15.70
N TYR A 299 -18.34 49.10 -15.97
CA TYR A 299 -16.91 49.28 -15.75
C TYR A 299 -16.53 49.16 -14.28
N TYR A 300 -15.34 48.59 -14.03
CA TYR A 300 -14.78 48.44 -12.71
C TYR A 300 -14.47 49.80 -12.08
N ARG A 301 -14.80 49.95 -10.79
CA ARG A 301 -14.54 51.16 -10.03
C ARG A 301 -13.83 50.84 -8.73
N ARG A 302 -12.56 51.24 -8.66
CA ARG A 302 -11.69 50.92 -7.53
C ARG A 302 -12.22 51.46 -6.20
N ASP A 303 -12.76 52.67 -6.19
CA ASP A 303 -13.30 53.29 -4.99
C ASP A 303 -14.53 52.56 -4.42
N TRP A 304 -15.36 51.98 -5.29
CA TRP A 304 -16.50 51.16 -4.88
C TRP A 304 -16.05 49.81 -4.32
N ALA A 305 -15.08 49.19 -4.98
CA ALA A 305 -14.49 47.93 -4.53
C ALA A 305 -13.80 48.10 -3.15
N GLU A 306 -13.09 49.20 -2.91
CA GLU A 306 -12.46 49.51 -1.61
C GLU A 306 -13.49 49.76 -0.49
N ALA A 307 -14.62 50.39 -0.81
CA ALA A 307 -15.73 50.51 0.14
C ALA A 307 -16.30 49.13 0.52
N LYS A 308 -16.38 48.20 -0.44
CA LYS A 308 -16.82 46.82 -0.20
C LYS A 308 -15.81 45.98 0.56
N VAL A 309 -14.52 46.13 0.29
CA VAL A 309 -13.46 45.57 1.14
C VAL A 309 -13.70 45.98 2.59
N SER A 310 -13.91 47.29 2.82
CA SER A 310 -14.17 47.83 4.16
C SER A 310 -15.37 47.17 4.84
N GLU A 311 -16.50 47.09 4.13
CA GLU A 311 -17.74 46.47 4.61
C GLU A 311 -17.56 44.97 4.95
N HIS A 312 -16.94 44.20 4.05
CA HIS A 312 -16.74 42.77 4.22
C HIS A 312 -15.69 42.43 5.28
N GLY A 313 -14.67 43.26 5.44
CA GLY A 313 -13.71 43.14 6.53
C GLY A 313 -14.39 43.31 7.89
N ASP A 314 -15.23 44.33 8.03
CA ASP A 314 -16.01 44.58 9.25
C ASP A 314 -17.02 43.46 9.54
N ASP A 315 -17.69 42.92 8.52
CA ASP A 315 -18.59 41.77 8.68
C ASP A 315 -17.83 40.54 9.18
N PHE A 316 -16.68 40.24 8.58
CA PHE A 316 -15.87 39.09 8.99
C PHE A 316 -15.34 39.24 10.43
N LEU A 317 -14.91 40.43 10.82
CA LEU A 317 -14.47 40.73 12.18
C LEU A 317 -15.60 40.58 13.21
N LYS A 318 -16.84 40.94 12.87
CA LYS A 318 -18.02 40.68 13.72
C LYS A 318 -18.31 39.19 13.86
N ARG A 319 -18.09 38.40 12.80
CA ARG A 319 -18.23 36.94 12.86
C ARG A 319 -17.18 36.33 13.78
N LEU A 320 -15.91 36.75 13.67
CA LEU A 320 -14.86 36.34 14.61
C LEU A 320 -15.21 36.71 16.05
N GLU A 321 -15.72 37.92 16.29
CA GLU A 321 -16.15 38.35 17.63
C GLU A 321 -17.30 37.47 18.16
N LYS A 322 -18.29 37.14 17.31
CA LYS A 322 -19.39 36.24 17.66
C LYS A 322 -18.87 34.84 18.02
N THR A 323 -17.93 34.29 17.24
CA THR A 323 -17.30 32.99 17.53
C THR A 323 -16.53 33.04 18.85
N MET A 324 -15.75 34.10 19.10
CA MET A 324 -15.07 34.30 20.37
C MET A 324 -16.04 34.39 21.55
N ILE A 325 -17.20 35.06 21.40
CA ILE A 325 -18.21 35.13 22.47
C ILE A 325 -18.81 33.74 22.73
N LEU A 326 -19.11 32.98 21.67
CA LEU A 326 -19.70 31.65 21.76
C LEU A 326 -18.75 30.66 22.46
N HIS A 327 -17.46 30.71 22.14
CA HIS A 327 -16.45 29.78 22.64
C HIS A 327 -15.57 30.35 23.76
N GLY A 328 -15.82 31.58 24.22
CA GLY A 328 -14.94 32.32 25.14
C GLY A 328 -14.77 31.74 26.54
N LYS A 329 -15.48 30.65 26.86
CA LYS A 329 -15.24 29.85 28.07
C LYS A 329 -14.03 28.91 27.92
N GLN A 330 -13.66 28.51 26.70
CA GLN A 330 -12.46 27.73 26.45
C GLN A 330 -11.23 28.59 26.71
N SER A 331 -10.56 28.32 27.83
CA SER A 331 -9.49 29.19 28.35
C SER A 331 -8.09 28.62 28.09
N TYR A 332 -7.94 27.30 27.92
CA TYR A 332 -6.64 26.66 27.81
C TYR A 332 -6.70 25.31 27.06
N PRO A 333 -6.06 25.21 25.86
CA PRO A 333 -5.61 26.35 25.07
C PRO A 333 -6.82 27.22 24.64
N PRO A 334 -6.64 28.53 24.42
CA PRO A 334 -7.68 29.39 23.85
C PRO A 334 -8.27 28.79 22.56
N TYR A 335 -9.54 29.08 22.28
CA TYR A 335 -10.19 28.61 21.05
C TYR A 335 -9.41 29.09 19.84
N THR A 336 -9.08 28.19 18.91
CA THR A 336 -8.26 28.52 17.72
C THR A 336 -9.06 28.31 16.45
N VAL A 337 -9.23 29.38 15.69
CA VAL A 337 -9.83 29.35 14.36
C VAL A 337 -8.73 29.26 13.32
N VAL A 338 -8.73 28.19 12.51
CA VAL A 338 -7.76 27.99 11.42
C VAL A 338 -8.46 28.23 10.08
N LEU A 339 -7.91 29.16 9.29
CA LEU A 339 -8.48 29.62 8.02
C LEU A 339 -7.48 29.40 6.89
N PRO A 340 -7.43 28.17 6.32
CA PRO A 340 -6.62 27.87 5.16
C PRO A 340 -7.32 28.27 3.86
N PHE A 341 -6.54 28.82 2.93
CA PHE A 341 -6.97 29.24 1.60
C PHE A 341 -5.83 29.10 0.60
N ASP A 342 -6.15 28.84 -0.68
CA ASP A 342 -5.20 29.06 -1.77
C ASP A 342 -4.76 30.53 -1.80
N ALA A 343 -3.47 30.77 -2.01
CA ALA A 343 -2.93 32.13 -2.04
C ALA A 343 -3.50 32.92 -3.22
N GLU A 344 -3.71 32.25 -4.34
CA GLU A 344 -4.24 32.79 -5.59
C GLU A 344 -5.71 33.23 -5.46
N LEU A 345 -6.44 32.77 -4.43
CA LEU A 345 -7.74 33.37 -4.09
C LEU A 345 -7.58 34.88 -3.87
N PHE A 346 -6.53 35.28 -3.15
CA PHE A 346 -6.25 36.67 -2.83
C PHE A 346 -5.47 37.34 -3.96
N GLY A 347 -6.23 37.95 -4.87
CA GLY A 347 -5.74 38.88 -5.88
C GLY A 347 -5.94 38.39 -7.31
N HIS A 348 -5.86 37.07 -7.55
CA HIS A 348 -6.13 36.52 -8.87
C HIS A 348 -7.62 36.25 -9.07
N TRP A 349 -8.18 35.28 -8.33
CA TRP A 349 -9.61 34.95 -8.39
C TRP A 349 -10.48 36.06 -7.79
N TRP A 350 -10.10 36.55 -6.61
CA TRP A 350 -10.72 37.70 -5.97
C TRP A 350 -9.72 38.87 -5.92
N PHE A 351 -9.88 39.82 -6.84
CA PHE A 351 -8.89 40.87 -7.09
C PHE A 351 -8.57 41.75 -5.88
N GLU A 352 -9.58 42.03 -5.05
CA GLU A 352 -9.47 42.83 -3.84
C GLU A 352 -9.11 42.02 -2.59
N GLY A 353 -8.91 40.71 -2.74
CA GLY A 353 -8.60 39.82 -1.64
C GLY A 353 -7.39 40.27 -0.80
N PRO A 354 -6.26 40.71 -1.37
CA PRO A 354 -5.11 41.16 -0.57
C PRO A 354 -5.46 42.36 0.32
N GLU A 355 -6.25 43.31 -0.19
CA GLU A 355 -6.76 44.44 0.59
C GLU A 355 -7.67 44.00 1.74
N TRP A 356 -8.60 43.08 1.47
CA TRP A 356 -9.47 42.52 2.50
C TRP A 356 -8.68 41.78 3.57
N LEU A 357 -7.73 40.94 3.18
CA LEU A 357 -6.87 40.21 4.10
C LEU A 357 -6.08 41.19 4.97
N HIS A 358 -5.51 42.23 4.36
CA HIS A 358 -4.83 43.29 5.10
C HIS A 358 -5.76 44.03 6.06
N GLN A 359 -7.01 44.30 5.71
CA GLN A 359 -7.95 44.97 6.62
C GLN A 359 -8.34 44.09 7.82
N VAL A 360 -8.77 42.85 7.54
CA VAL A 360 -9.14 41.87 8.58
C VAL A 360 -7.97 41.63 9.51
N ALA A 361 -6.79 41.44 8.91
CA ALA A 361 -5.59 41.30 9.69
C ALA A 361 -5.25 42.59 10.42
N SER A 362 -5.25 43.79 9.85
CA SER A 362 -4.74 45.01 10.52
C SER A 362 -5.66 45.57 11.61
N THR A 363 -6.96 45.24 11.62
CA THR A 363 -7.92 45.79 12.58
C THR A 363 -7.75 45.19 13.97
N HIS A 364 -7.46 46.02 14.99
CA HIS A 364 -7.16 45.53 16.35
C HIS A 364 -8.42 45.14 17.11
N GLN A 365 -8.47 43.88 17.56
CA GLN A 365 -9.46 43.37 18.50
C GLN A 365 -8.72 42.88 19.73
N SER A 366 -8.96 43.50 20.88
CA SER A 366 -8.16 43.30 22.11
C SER A 366 -8.11 41.86 22.63
N ASN A 367 -9.02 41.01 22.18
CA ASN A 367 -9.21 39.63 22.66
C ASN A 367 -9.07 38.56 21.54
N ILE A 368 -8.72 38.96 20.31
CA ILE A 368 -8.50 38.05 19.18
C ILE A 368 -7.08 38.29 18.67
N GLU A 369 -6.23 37.28 18.80
CA GLU A 369 -4.84 37.34 18.37
C GLU A 369 -4.61 36.52 17.10
N PHE A 370 -3.92 37.11 16.12
CA PHE A 370 -3.44 36.38 14.95
C PHE A 370 -2.16 35.63 15.30
N ILE A 371 -2.13 34.33 15.05
CA ILE A 371 -1.04 33.44 15.47
C ILE A 371 -0.65 32.51 14.33
N THR A 372 0.61 32.09 14.29
CA THR A 372 1.07 31.02 13.40
C THR A 372 1.13 29.68 14.13
N GLY A 373 1.29 28.59 13.38
CA GLY A 373 1.42 27.25 13.97
C GLY A 373 2.60 27.17 14.95
N SER A 374 3.78 27.67 14.59
CA SER A 374 4.93 27.63 15.50
C SER A 374 4.73 28.45 16.76
N ASP A 375 4.16 29.66 16.63
CA ASP A 375 3.86 30.51 17.78
C ASP A 375 2.87 29.84 18.74
N PHE A 376 1.86 29.16 18.20
CA PHE A 376 0.89 28.41 18.99
C PHE A 376 1.57 27.27 19.74
N LEU A 377 2.39 26.46 19.04
CA LEU A 377 3.13 25.36 19.65
C LEU A 377 4.06 25.83 20.77
N ASP A 378 4.78 26.94 20.56
CA ASP A 378 5.72 27.47 21.56
C ASP A 378 5.01 27.92 22.86
N ARG A 379 3.70 28.22 22.79
CA ARG A 379 2.87 28.62 23.94
C ARG A 379 2.04 27.48 24.54
N HIS A 380 1.54 26.57 23.71
CA HIS A 380 0.42 25.68 24.07
C HIS A 380 0.63 24.19 23.80
N LEU A 381 1.83 23.77 23.34
CA LEU A 381 2.06 22.35 22.98
C LEU A 381 1.73 21.36 24.10
N LYS A 382 1.96 21.74 25.37
CA LYS A 382 1.71 20.86 26.53
C LYS A 382 0.23 20.73 26.90
N ASP A 383 -0.63 21.49 26.24
CA ASP A 383 -2.05 21.63 26.57
C ASP A 383 -2.92 20.81 25.63
N LEU A 384 -2.31 20.18 24.63
CA LEU A 384 -2.99 19.48 23.55
C LEU A 384 -3.22 18.01 23.90
N GLU A 385 -4.35 17.49 23.44
CA GLU A 385 -4.73 16.10 23.57
C GLU A 385 -4.08 15.26 22.46
N THR A 386 -3.77 14.00 22.76
CA THR A 386 -3.31 13.05 21.75
C THR A 386 -4.50 12.28 21.20
N CYS A 387 -4.72 12.34 19.88
CA CYS A 387 -5.85 11.71 19.20
C CYS A 387 -5.40 11.00 17.92
N HIS A 388 -6.02 9.85 17.63
CA HIS A 388 -5.94 9.20 16.31
C HIS A 388 -6.92 9.87 15.35
N VAL A 389 -6.42 10.30 14.20
CA VAL A 389 -7.22 10.89 13.12
C VAL A 389 -7.26 9.91 11.95
N SER A 390 -8.44 9.75 11.35
CA SER A 390 -8.66 8.91 10.18
C SER A 390 -8.13 9.56 8.90
N PHE A 391 -8.10 8.80 7.80
CA PHE A 391 -7.81 9.39 6.49
C PHE A 391 -8.81 10.51 6.17
N SER A 392 -8.28 11.66 5.73
CA SER A 392 -9.08 12.85 5.39
C SER A 392 -8.37 13.65 4.31
N THR A 393 -9.13 14.39 3.51
CA THR A 393 -8.63 15.46 2.63
C THR A 393 -9.54 16.68 2.78
N TRP A 394 -9.13 17.85 2.28
CA TRP A 394 -10.01 19.01 2.17
C TRP A 394 -10.84 19.04 0.86
N GLY A 395 -10.81 17.94 0.10
CA GLY A 395 -11.50 17.78 -1.19
C GLY A 395 -13.00 17.47 -1.08
N ARG A 396 -13.56 16.90 -2.15
CA ARG A 396 -14.99 16.55 -2.21
C ARG A 396 -15.35 15.60 -1.07
N ASP A 397 -16.40 15.98 -0.33
CA ASP A 397 -16.93 15.27 0.84
C ASP A 397 -15.92 14.99 1.98
N GLY A 398 -14.76 15.65 1.97
CA GLY A 398 -13.69 15.42 2.96
C GLY A 398 -12.78 14.23 2.64
N TYR A 399 -12.89 13.62 1.46
CA TYR A 399 -12.16 12.40 1.11
C TYR A 399 -11.44 12.52 -0.23
N GLY A 400 -10.80 11.43 -0.67
CA GLY A 400 -9.91 11.43 -1.83
C GLY A 400 -10.59 11.32 -3.20
N ASP A 401 -11.92 11.41 -3.29
CA ASP A 401 -12.69 11.17 -4.52
C ASP A 401 -12.25 12.05 -5.70
N VAL A 402 -11.75 13.26 -5.46
CA VAL A 402 -11.21 14.14 -6.51
C VAL A 402 -9.97 13.53 -7.18
N TRP A 403 -9.10 12.88 -6.40
CA TRP A 403 -7.82 12.38 -6.88
C TRP A 403 -7.80 10.87 -7.11
N LEU A 404 -8.79 10.12 -6.64
CA LEU A 404 -8.93 8.68 -6.87
C LEU A 404 -10.39 8.32 -7.17
N ASN A 405 -10.71 8.30 -8.46
CA ASN A 405 -12.02 7.88 -8.99
C ASN A 405 -11.87 7.19 -10.36
N GLU A 406 -12.98 6.83 -11.00
CA GLU A 406 -12.99 6.12 -12.28
C GLU A 406 -12.26 6.83 -13.43
N LYS A 407 -12.16 8.16 -13.39
CA LYS A 407 -11.53 8.97 -14.44
C LYS A 407 -10.01 9.00 -14.34
N ASN A 408 -9.45 8.89 -13.13
CA ASN A 408 -8.03 9.09 -12.88
C ASN A 408 -7.32 7.91 -12.17
N GLN A 409 -8.02 6.90 -11.64
CA GLN A 409 -7.39 5.77 -10.93
C GLN A 409 -6.28 5.04 -11.71
N TRP A 410 -6.35 5.03 -13.04
CA TRP A 410 -5.35 4.39 -13.91
C TRP A 410 -3.97 5.07 -13.84
N PHE A 411 -3.90 6.32 -13.38
CA PHE A 411 -2.66 7.08 -13.19
C PHE A 411 -1.74 6.43 -12.15
N TYR A 412 -2.31 5.95 -11.03
CA TYR A 412 -1.52 5.47 -9.91
C TYR A 412 -0.73 4.20 -10.22
N ARG A 413 -1.27 3.27 -11.02
CA ARG A 413 -0.52 2.05 -11.39
C ARG A 413 0.82 2.37 -12.08
N HIS A 414 0.86 3.46 -12.86
CA HIS A 414 2.06 3.91 -13.55
C HIS A 414 2.99 4.65 -12.58
N ALA A 415 2.44 5.54 -11.72
CA ALA A 415 3.22 6.19 -10.65
C ALA A 415 3.90 5.15 -9.74
N HIS A 416 3.17 4.13 -9.31
CA HIS A 416 3.67 3.05 -8.45
C HIS A 416 4.73 2.21 -9.15
N ARG A 417 4.54 1.90 -10.45
CA ARG A 417 5.57 1.18 -11.21
C ARG A 417 6.86 2.00 -11.32
N MET A 418 6.75 3.29 -11.64
CA MET A 418 7.91 4.20 -11.71
C MET A 418 8.64 4.26 -10.36
N GLU A 419 7.89 4.42 -9.26
CA GLU A 419 8.42 4.44 -7.90
C GLU A 419 9.24 3.19 -7.57
N MET A 420 8.66 2.01 -7.80
CA MET A 420 9.30 0.72 -7.51
C MET A 420 10.55 0.48 -8.36
N GLU A 421 10.54 0.88 -9.64
CA GLU A 421 11.71 0.78 -10.51
C GLU A 421 12.87 1.66 -10.02
N ILE A 422 12.60 2.89 -9.58
CA ILE A 422 13.66 3.76 -9.04
C ILE A 422 14.22 3.15 -7.75
N ILE A 423 13.36 2.71 -6.83
CA ILE A 423 13.77 2.10 -5.56
C ILE A 423 14.68 0.88 -5.82
N HIS A 424 14.28 0.01 -6.75
CA HIS A 424 15.06 -1.16 -7.15
C HIS A 424 16.48 -0.78 -7.58
N TRP A 425 16.62 0.23 -8.44
CA TRP A 425 17.93 0.67 -8.90
C TRP A 425 18.75 1.39 -7.83
N VAL A 426 18.10 2.16 -6.95
CA VAL A 426 18.75 2.92 -5.86
C VAL A 426 19.42 2.00 -4.83
N GLU A 427 18.97 0.75 -4.69
CA GLU A 427 19.68 -0.26 -3.88
C GLU A 427 21.06 -0.61 -4.43
N SER A 428 21.27 -0.48 -5.75
CA SER A 428 22.54 -0.77 -6.43
C SER A 428 23.41 0.48 -6.66
N LEU A 429 23.01 1.64 -6.11
CA LEU A 429 23.59 2.95 -6.41
C LEU A 429 25.11 3.02 -6.20
N GLU A 430 25.68 2.28 -5.24
CA GLU A 430 27.14 2.25 -5.03
C GLU A 430 27.91 1.67 -6.22
N THR A 431 27.30 0.70 -6.92
CA THR A 431 27.91 -0.03 -8.04
C THR A 431 27.64 0.61 -9.40
N CYS A 432 26.67 1.53 -9.49
CA CYS A 432 26.35 2.24 -10.71
C CYS A 432 27.51 3.11 -11.20
N THR A 433 27.74 3.09 -12.51
CA THR A 433 28.58 4.04 -13.23
C THR A 433 28.02 5.46 -13.11
N LYS A 434 28.84 6.46 -13.47
CA LYS A 434 28.41 7.87 -13.42
C LYS A 434 27.19 8.15 -14.31
N ILE A 435 27.11 7.55 -15.48
CA ILE A 435 26.00 7.79 -16.41
C ILE A 435 24.71 7.13 -15.93
N GLU A 436 24.79 5.94 -15.34
CA GLU A 436 23.64 5.27 -14.72
C GLU A 436 23.12 6.09 -13.54
N LYS A 437 23.99 6.65 -12.69
CA LYS A 437 23.56 7.56 -11.61
C LYS A 437 22.80 8.77 -12.13
N LEU A 438 23.31 9.42 -13.18
CA LEU A 438 22.65 10.56 -13.81
C LEU A 438 21.30 10.18 -14.44
N ALA A 439 21.18 8.96 -14.96
CA ALA A 439 19.93 8.41 -15.47
C ALA A 439 18.92 8.19 -14.35
N LEU A 440 19.33 7.60 -13.23
CA LEU A 440 18.48 7.40 -12.05
C LEU A 440 18.00 8.72 -11.44
N GLU A 441 18.89 9.71 -11.33
CA GLU A 441 18.51 11.05 -10.90
C GLU A 441 17.47 11.70 -11.81
N GLN A 442 17.55 11.44 -13.13
CA GLN A 442 16.59 11.97 -14.09
C GLN A 442 15.26 11.20 -14.00
N MET A 443 15.29 9.86 -13.94
CA MET A 443 14.11 9.02 -13.71
C MET A 443 13.36 9.41 -12.44
N TYR A 444 14.10 9.67 -11.36
CA TYR A 444 13.55 10.15 -10.10
C TYR A 444 12.81 11.48 -10.26
N ARG A 445 13.37 12.42 -11.02
CA ARG A 445 12.69 13.70 -11.34
C ARG A 445 11.47 13.51 -12.22
N GLU A 446 11.51 12.63 -13.21
CA GLU A 446 10.34 12.29 -14.02
C GLU A 446 9.22 11.69 -13.15
N TRP A 447 9.55 10.82 -12.19
CA TRP A 447 8.56 10.28 -11.24
C TRP A 447 7.99 11.34 -10.31
N LEU A 448 8.81 12.24 -9.77
CA LEU A 448 8.32 13.35 -8.95
C LEU A 448 7.33 14.20 -9.77
N LEU A 449 7.72 14.66 -10.97
CA LEU A 449 6.85 15.47 -11.84
C LEU A 449 5.60 14.73 -12.29
N TYR A 450 5.71 13.42 -12.55
CA TYR A 450 4.58 12.55 -12.85
C TYR A 450 3.59 12.49 -11.68
N SER A 451 4.06 12.43 -10.45
CA SER A 451 3.23 12.15 -9.26
C SER A 451 2.41 13.33 -8.73
N SER A 452 2.38 14.48 -9.41
CA SER A 452 1.63 15.65 -8.91
C SER A 452 0.12 15.37 -8.81
N SER A 453 -0.52 15.85 -7.73
CA SER A 453 -1.98 15.81 -7.57
C SER A 453 -2.72 16.64 -8.63
N ASP A 454 -2.07 17.67 -9.17
CA ASP A 454 -2.63 18.60 -10.16
C ASP A 454 -3.21 17.86 -11.37
N TRP A 455 -2.53 16.79 -11.82
CA TRP A 455 -2.95 16.05 -13.00
C TRP A 455 -4.26 15.31 -12.75
N ALA A 456 -4.38 14.63 -11.60
CA ALA A 456 -5.60 13.94 -11.22
C ALA A 456 -6.76 14.93 -11.00
N PHE A 457 -6.47 16.10 -10.41
CA PHE A 457 -7.43 17.19 -10.23
C PHE A 457 -7.96 17.73 -11.56
N MET A 458 -7.08 18.08 -12.51
CA MET A 458 -7.46 18.58 -13.84
C MET A 458 -8.28 17.55 -14.63
N ILE A 459 -7.94 16.27 -14.51
CA ILE A 459 -8.69 15.17 -15.14
C ILE A 459 -10.11 15.07 -14.55
N ASP A 460 -10.26 15.20 -13.23
CA ASP A 460 -11.58 15.10 -12.58
C ASP A 460 -12.49 16.27 -12.95
N GLN A 461 -11.97 17.50 -12.87
CA GLN A 461 -12.69 18.73 -13.21
C GLN A 461 -13.02 18.85 -14.70
N GLY A 462 -12.23 18.20 -15.57
CA GLY A 462 -12.38 18.24 -17.02
C GLY A 462 -11.79 19.48 -17.68
N ASN A 463 -11.38 20.48 -16.92
CA ASN A 463 -10.68 21.67 -17.41
C ASN A 463 -9.18 21.36 -17.59
N CYS A 464 -8.58 21.79 -18.70
CA CYS A 464 -7.17 21.50 -19.03
C CYS A 464 -6.79 20.01 -19.04
N ARG A 465 -7.78 19.11 -19.20
CA ARG A 465 -7.56 17.65 -19.22
C ARG A 465 -6.52 17.23 -20.25
N GLU A 466 -6.55 17.78 -21.45
CA GLU A 466 -5.58 17.45 -22.51
C GLU A 466 -4.15 17.81 -22.12
N TYR A 467 -3.96 18.96 -21.47
CA TYR A 467 -2.67 19.36 -20.93
C TYR A 467 -2.17 18.38 -19.86
N ALA A 468 -3.02 18.03 -18.89
CA ALA A 468 -2.68 17.07 -17.86
C ALA A 468 -2.31 15.69 -18.45
N MET A 469 -3.08 15.19 -19.42
CA MET A 469 -2.77 13.94 -20.12
C MET A 469 -1.43 14.00 -20.85
N ASN A 470 -1.14 15.11 -21.54
CA ASN A 470 0.13 15.31 -22.24
C ASN A 470 1.31 15.34 -21.24
N ARG A 471 1.15 16.01 -20.08
CA ARG A 471 2.19 16.04 -19.04
C ARG A 471 2.47 14.65 -18.45
N ILE A 472 1.43 13.88 -18.15
CA ILE A 472 1.53 12.48 -17.73
C ILE A 472 2.29 11.66 -18.77
N GLU A 473 1.90 11.78 -20.04
CA GLU A 473 2.50 11.02 -21.14
C GLU A 473 3.98 11.36 -21.34
N ILE A 474 4.34 12.66 -21.32
CA ILE A 474 5.73 13.12 -21.44
C ILE A 474 6.62 12.50 -20.37
N HIS A 475 6.24 12.62 -19.10
CA HIS A 475 7.06 12.16 -17.98
C HIS A 475 7.14 10.61 -17.94
N LEU A 476 6.04 9.91 -18.25
CA LEU A 476 6.04 8.46 -18.35
C LEU A 476 6.89 7.94 -19.50
N ASN A 477 6.80 8.55 -20.68
CA ASN A 477 7.56 8.15 -21.86
C ASN A 477 9.06 8.38 -21.66
N ARG A 478 9.45 9.50 -21.04
CA ARG A 478 10.86 9.77 -20.69
C ARG A 478 11.38 8.77 -19.70
N PHE A 479 10.64 8.54 -18.61
CA PHE A 479 11.01 7.54 -17.62
C PHE A 479 11.23 6.17 -18.26
N THR A 480 10.26 5.72 -19.05
CA THR A 480 10.30 4.40 -19.70
C THR A 480 11.44 4.31 -20.71
N SER A 481 11.69 5.38 -21.48
CA SER A 481 12.82 5.46 -22.41
C SER A 481 14.16 5.38 -21.67
N ILE A 482 14.34 6.15 -20.60
CA ILE A 482 15.57 6.10 -19.79
C ILE A 482 15.76 4.69 -19.22
N LEU A 483 14.71 4.07 -18.65
CA LEU A 483 14.76 2.72 -18.10
C LEU A 483 15.13 1.69 -19.18
N GLN A 484 14.56 1.79 -20.39
CA GLN A 484 14.91 0.91 -21.50
C GLN A 484 16.40 1.04 -21.87
N HIS A 485 16.89 2.27 -22.05
CA HIS A 485 18.29 2.52 -22.38
C HIS A 485 19.25 2.12 -21.25
N LEU A 486 18.81 2.23 -19.99
CA LEU A 486 19.53 1.77 -18.82
C LEU A 486 19.70 0.24 -18.85
N ASN A 487 18.61 -0.49 -19.14
CA ASN A 487 18.63 -1.96 -19.25
C ASN A 487 19.46 -2.46 -20.43
N GLU A 488 19.36 -1.80 -21.59
CA GLU A 488 20.09 -2.16 -22.81
C GLU A 488 21.55 -1.69 -22.81
N LYS A 489 21.97 -0.91 -21.80
CA LYS A 489 23.30 -0.27 -21.71
C LYS A 489 23.62 0.61 -22.93
N THR A 490 22.62 1.31 -23.44
CA THR A 490 22.70 2.21 -24.61
C THR A 490 22.62 3.69 -24.25
N LEU A 491 22.63 4.04 -22.96
CA LEU A 491 22.57 5.42 -22.48
C LEU A 491 23.70 6.31 -23.02
N THR A 492 23.33 7.54 -23.40
CA THR A 492 24.28 8.59 -23.75
C THR A 492 24.07 9.83 -22.86
N LEU A 493 25.15 10.57 -22.62
CA LEU A 493 25.09 11.82 -21.86
C LEU A 493 24.29 12.90 -22.60
N GLU A 494 24.27 12.87 -23.93
CA GLU A 494 23.50 13.80 -24.76
C GLU A 494 22.01 13.67 -24.48
N MET A 495 21.47 12.44 -24.55
CA MET A 495 20.06 12.16 -24.24
C MET A 495 19.64 12.60 -22.84
N LEU A 496 20.44 12.29 -21.81
CA LEU A 496 20.12 12.67 -20.43
C LEU A 496 20.17 14.19 -20.23
N ASN A 497 21.07 14.88 -20.94
CA ASN A 497 21.17 16.33 -20.89
C ASN A 497 19.98 17.00 -21.59
N GLU A 498 19.49 16.44 -22.69
CA GLU A 498 18.28 16.96 -23.37
C GLU A 498 17.08 16.97 -22.41
N TYR A 499 16.77 15.84 -21.76
CA TYR A 499 15.66 15.77 -20.78
C TYR A 499 15.85 16.73 -19.60
N ARG A 500 17.08 16.82 -19.10
CA ARG A 500 17.44 17.70 -17.97
C ARG A 500 17.31 19.18 -18.31
N VAL A 501 17.70 19.59 -19.51
CA VAL A 501 17.61 21.00 -19.96
C VAL A 501 16.16 21.40 -20.18
N GLU A 502 15.33 20.47 -20.65
CA GLU A 502 13.92 20.74 -20.91
C GLU A 502 13.11 20.90 -19.61
N TYR A 503 13.33 20.03 -18.62
CA TYR A 503 12.72 20.13 -17.28
C TYR A 503 13.80 20.12 -16.19
N PRO A 504 14.44 21.27 -15.89
CA PRO A 504 15.52 21.39 -14.90
C PRO A 504 15.05 21.40 -13.44
N PHE A 505 13.91 20.78 -13.15
CA PHE A 505 13.36 20.66 -11.82
C PHE A 505 14.30 19.88 -10.90
N LEU A 506 14.56 20.37 -9.68
CA LEU A 506 15.39 19.72 -8.65
C LEU A 506 16.74 19.18 -9.18
N SER A 507 17.55 20.08 -9.74
CA SER A 507 18.88 19.73 -10.28
C SER A 507 19.83 19.03 -9.27
N SER A 508 19.55 19.10 -7.96
CA SER A 508 20.28 18.46 -6.88
C SER A 508 19.47 17.41 -6.10
N ALA A 509 18.49 16.77 -6.75
CA ALA A 509 17.67 15.71 -6.15
C ALA A 509 18.55 14.59 -5.55
N ASN A 510 18.16 14.09 -4.38
CA ASN A 510 18.94 13.13 -3.61
C ASN A 510 18.24 11.78 -3.52
N LEU A 511 18.72 10.85 -4.35
CA LEU A 511 18.24 9.46 -4.41
C LEU A 511 18.36 8.71 -3.08
N THR A 512 19.17 9.17 -2.12
CA THR A 512 19.31 8.47 -0.84
C THR A 512 18.03 8.50 0.00
N TYR A 513 17.07 9.38 -0.28
CA TYR A 513 15.77 9.36 0.41
C TYR A 513 14.92 8.14 0.06
N LEU A 514 15.22 7.49 -1.08
CA LEU A 514 14.65 6.21 -1.47
C LEU A 514 15.40 5.00 -0.88
N GLN A 515 16.54 5.23 -0.21
CA GLN A 515 17.29 4.20 0.51
C GLN A 515 16.70 4.00 1.91
N SER A 516 16.67 2.76 2.41
CA SER A 516 16.10 2.49 3.73
C SER A 516 17.05 2.85 4.87
N SER A 517 16.58 3.61 5.87
CA SER A 517 17.37 4.26 6.92
C SER A 517 17.70 3.41 8.16
N ASN A 518 17.19 2.19 8.30
CA ASN A 518 17.34 1.39 9.53
C ASN A 518 17.88 -0.03 9.36
N GLY A 519 18.38 -0.42 8.19
CA GLY A 519 18.54 -1.86 7.90
C GLY A 519 17.21 -2.64 7.89
N GLU A 520 16.10 -2.01 8.33
CA GLU A 520 14.74 -2.14 7.83
C GLU A 520 14.75 -1.75 6.35
N LYS A 521 15.31 -2.67 5.57
CA LYS A 521 15.19 -2.72 4.12
C LYS A 521 13.70 -2.69 3.79
N PHE A 522 13.18 -1.52 3.42
CA PHE A 522 12.08 -1.42 2.46
C PHE A 522 12.57 -1.59 1.01
N GLY A 523 13.76 -2.19 0.91
CA GLY A 523 14.19 -3.11 -0.13
C GLY A 523 14.16 -4.57 0.34
N GLY A 524 13.25 -4.94 1.25
CA GLY A 524 13.17 -6.30 1.80
C GLY A 524 12.70 -7.35 0.78
N ILE A 525 12.31 -6.89 -0.41
CA ILE A 525 11.83 -7.70 -1.53
C ILE A 525 12.95 -7.94 -2.57
N ALA A 526 14.08 -7.22 -2.51
CA ALA A 526 15.24 -7.46 -3.39
C ALA A 526 16.58 -7.64 -2.65
N SER A 527 16.73 -7.05 -1.46
CA SER A 527 18.04 -6.98 -0.79
C SER A 527 18.35 -8.11 0.20
N GLN A 528 17.58 -9.20 0.23
CA GLN A 528 18.13 -10.51 0.64
C GLN A 528 18.49 -11.41 -0.56
N GLN A 529 18.24 -10.96 -1.80
CA GLN A 529 18.21 -11.86 -2.96
C GLN A 529 19.16 -11.54 -4.11
N LEU A 530 20.28 -10.87 -3.81
CA LEU A 530 21.45 -10.94 -4.69
C LEU A 530 22.70 -11.39 -3.92
N LYS A 531 22.53 -12.42 -3.09
CA LYS A 531 23.54 -13.50 -2.87
C LYS A 531 22.89 -14.85 -2.57
N SER A 532 21.68 -15.11 -3.09
CA SER A 532 21.16 -16.47 -3.18
C SER A 532 21.53 -16.98 -4.56
N ASN A 533 22.42 -17.97 -4.65
CA ASN A 533 22.56 -18.80 -5.86
C ASN A 533 21.36 -19.78 -6.02
N GLY A 534 20.31 -19.64 -5.21
CA GLY A 534 19.15 -20.51 -5.21
C GLY A 534 18.11 -20.09 -6.24
N LEU A 535 17.35 -21.08 -6.69
CA LEU A 535 16.18 -20.94 -7.56
C LEU A 535 15.10 -20.05 -6.95
N LYS A 536 14.34 -19.38 -7.81
CA LYS A 536 13.11 -18.65 -7.50
C LYS A 536 11.90 -19.49 -7.90
N ILE A 537 11.07 -19.83 -6.92
CA ILE A 537 10.07 -20.89 -7.03
C ILE A 537 8.69 -20.29 -6.79
N LEU A 538 7.82 -20.37 -7.79
CA LEU A 538 6.40 -20.05 -7.65
C LEU A 538 5.64 -21.30 -7.23
N MET A 539 5.14 -21.33 -6.00
CA MET A 539 4.27 -22.38 -5.48
C MET A 539 2.80 -21.98 -5.59
N LEU A 540 1.98 -22.83 -6.21
CA LEU A 540 0.53 -22.66 -6.29
C LEU A 540 -0.13 -23.68 -5.37
N SER A 541 -0.91 -23.21 -4.39
CA SER A 541 -1.63 -24.09 -3.47
C SER A 541 -2.96 -23.49 -3.05
N TRP A 542 -4.05 -24.26 -3.09
CA TRP A 542 -5.35 -23.77 -2.63
C TRP A 542 -5.46 -23.70 -1.09
N GLU A 543 -4.68 -24.49 -0.35
CA GLU A 543 -4.61 -24.43 1.11
C GLU A 543 -3.18 -24.15 1.60
N PHE A 544 -3.07 -23.24 2.55
CA PHE A 544 -1.83 -22.85 3.22
C PHE A 544 -2.22 -22.18 4.55
N PRO A 545 -1.43 -22.31 5.64
CA PRO A 545 -1.78 -21.72 6.93
C PRO A 545 -2.15 -20.21 6.82
N PRO A 546 -3.26 -19.79 7.44
CA PRO A 546 -4.06 -20.47 8.47
C PRO A 546 -5.09 -21.50 7.94
N LEU A 547 -5.34 -21.58 6.62
CA LEU A 547 -6.30 -22.53 6.08
C LEU A 547 -5.71 -23.95 6.08
N ILE A 548 -6.27 -24.83 6.91
CA ILE A 548 -5.84 -26.22 7.06
C ILE A 548 -7.05 -27.14 6.92
N VAL A 549 -7.24 -27.73 5.74
CA VAL A 549 -8.27 -28.77 5.51
C VAL A 549 -7.64 -30.17 5.56
N GLY A 550 -6.41 -30.32 5.05
CA GLY A 550 -5.69 -31.58 5.01
C GLY A 550 -4.20 -31.49 5.30
N GLY A 551 -3.49 -32.57 4.94
CA GLY A 551 -2.03 -32.64 5.05
C GLY A 551 -1.29 -31.84 3.97
N LEU A 552 -1.97 -31.40 2.90
CA LEU A 552 -1.36 -30.62 1.84
C LEU A 552 -0.93 -29.25 2.38
N SER A 553 -1.78 -28.56 3.14
CA SER A 553 -1.44 -27.27 3.77
C SER A 553 -0.15 -27.37 4.60
N ARG A 554 -0.01 -28.44 5.39
CA ARG A 554 1.23 -28.72 6.17
C ARG A 554 2.43 -29.00 5.29
N HIS A 555 2.27 -29.81 4.24
CA HIS A 555 3.34 -30.09 3.30
C HIS A 555 3.86 -28.83 2.63
N VAL A 556 2.96 -27.98 2.08
CA VAL A 556 3.36 -26.76 1.38
C VAL A 556 4.04 -25.80 2.34
N PHE A 557 3.51 -25.66 3.56
CA PHE A 557 4.10 -24.84 4.61
C PHE A 557 5.53 -25.28 4.96
N ASP A 558 5.74 -26.56 5.23
CA ASP A 558 7.05 -27.04 5.66
C ASP A 558 8.05 -27.13 4.51
N LEU A 559 7.62 -27.55 3.32
CA LEU A 559 8.48 -27.61 2.14
C LEU A 559 8.95 -26.21 1.75
N SER A 560 8.05 -25.23 1.67
CA SER A 560 8.40 -23.85 1.30
C SER A 560 9.44 -23.26 2.27
N ARG A 561 9.26 -23.43 3.58
CA ARG A 561 10.22 -23.00 4.60
C ARG A 561 11.57 -23.73 4.49
N ALA A 562 11.55 -25.04 4.24
CA ALA A 562 12.77 -25.82 4.08
C ALA A 562 13.56 -25.44 2.81
N LEU A 563 12.87 -25.11 1.72
CA LEU A 563 13.48 -24.57 0.50
C LEU A 563 14.09 -23.18 0.74
N VAL A 564 13.40 -22.30 1.47
CA VAL A 564 13.95 -21.00 1.90
C VAL A 564 15.21 -21.19 2.76
N LYS A 565 15.17 -22.12 3.72
CA LYS A 565 16.34 -22.49 4.54
C LYS A 565 17.49 -23.06 3.71
N ALA A 566 17.20 -23.77 2.62
CA ALA A 566 18.18 -24.24 1.64
C ALA A 566 18.72 -23.13 0.73
N GLY A 567 18.26 -21.88 0.91
CA GLY A 567 18.76 -20.70 0.21
C GLY A 567 18.00 -20.38 -1.08
N HIS A 568 16.79 -20.89 -1.26
CA HIS A 568 15.92 -20.58 -2.39
C HIS A 568 14.96 -19.43 -2.07
N HIS A 569 14.45 -18.79 -3.11
CA HIS A 569 13.31 -17.88 -2.97
C HIS A 569 12.03 -18.63 -3.26
N VAL A 570 11.07 -18.55 -2.36
CA VAL A 570 9.78 -19.22 -2.51
C VAL A 570 8.65 -18.22 -2.34
N THR A 571 7.82 -18.13 -3.37
CA THR A 571 6.59 -17.34 -3.36
C THR A 571 5.41 -18.30 -3.47
N VAL A 572 4.52 -18.30 -2.47
CA VAL A 572 3.29 -19.10 -2.42
C VAL A 572 2.12 -18.21 -2.78
N VAL A 573 1.37 -18.58 -3.82
CA VAL A 573 0.06 -18.00 -4.12
C VAL A 573 -1.01 -18.96 -3.63
N THR A 574 -1.88 -18.47 -2.75
CA THR A 574 -2.91 -19.24 -2.07
C THR A 574 -4.24 -18.51 -1.91
N THR A 575 -5.26 -19.18 -1.38
CA THR A 575 -6.61 -18.60 -1.26
C THR A 575 -6.71 -17.55 -0.14
N PHE A 576 -7.59 -16.58 -0.35
CA PHE A 576 -8.01 -15.62 0.68
C PHE A 576 -8.56 -16.31 1.93
N VAL A 577 -8.24 -15.73 3.10
CA VAL A 577 -8.78 -16.10 4.40
C VAL A 577 -9.11 -14.80 5.14
N GLU A 578 -10.32 -14.70 5.68
CA GLU A 578 -10.78 -13.56 6.47
C GLU A 578 -9.86 -13.31 7.68
N ASP A 579 -9.69 -12.04 8.07
CA ASP A 579 -8.80 -11.59 9.16
C ASP A 579 -7.30 -11.86 8.97
N HIS A 580 -6.88 -12.28 7.78
CA HIS A 580 -5.47 -12.50 7.45
C HIS A 580 -5.00 -11.61 6.30
N PRO A 581 -3.73 -11.15 6.32
CA PRO A 581 -3.24 -10.23 5.32
C PRO A 581 -3.20 -10.89 3.92
N ILE A 582 -3.49 -10.08 2.90
CA ILE A 582 -3.40 -10.48 1.49
C ILE A 582 -1.96 -10.76 1.04
N TYR A 583 -0.98 -10.23 1.77
CA TYR A 583 0.44 -10.50 1.60
C TYR A 583 1.13 -10.53 2.96
N GLU A 584 1.96 -11.54 3.21
CA GLU A 584 2.88 -11.57 4.35
C GLU A 584 4.11 -12.44 4.05
N ILE A 585 5.16 -12.28 4.86
CA ILE A 585 6.33 -13.15 4.82
C ILE A 585 6.29 -14.05 6.07
N ILE A 586 6.15 -15.35 5.87
CA ILE A 586 6.15 -16.34 6.96
C ILE A 586 7.44 -17.15 6.91
N GLU A 587 8.33 -16.91 7.88
CA GLU A 587 9.64 -17.58 7.98
C GLU A 587 10.45 -17.53 6.66
N GLY A 588 10.38 -16.38 5.97
CA GLY A 588 11.07 -16.12 4.70
C GLY A 588 10.36 -16.62 3.45
N VAL A 589 9.21 -17.27 3.59
CA VAL A 589 8.30 -17.59 2.47
C VAL A 589 7.40 -16.40 2.20
N GLU A 590 7.35 -15.92 0.96
CA GLU A 590 6.40 -14.90 0.56
C GLU A 590 5.05 -15.53 0.29
N VAL A 591 4.00 -15.05 0.96
CA VAL A 591 2.66 -15.65 0.87
C VAL A 591 1.69 -14.59 0.37
N TYR A 592 1.09 -14.84 -0.78
CA TYR A 592 0.06 -14.01 -1.38
C TYR A 592 -1.28 -14.73 -1.32
N ARG A 593 -2.27 -14.10 -0.69
CA ARG A 593 -3.64 -14.63 -0.55
C ARG A 593 -4.58 -13.90 -1.49
N VAL A 594 -5.27 -14.66 -2.32
CA VAL A 594 -6.07 -14.13 -3.42
C VAL A 594 -7.52 -14.56 -3.32
N GLU A 595 -8.43 -13.62 -3.52
CA GLU A 595 -9.86 -13.89 -3.64
C GLU A 595 -10.22 -14.28 -5.09
N GLY A 596 -11.00 -15.35 -5.25
CA GLY A 596 -11.40 -15.84 -6.57
C GLY A 596 -12.41 -14.90 -7.26
N MET A 597 -12.36 -14.81 -8.59
CA MET A 597 -13.27 -13.97 -9.40
C MET A 597 -14.78 -14.27 -9.25
N ASN A 598 -15.17 -15.29 -8.48
CA ASN A 598 -16.54 -15.65 -8.10
C ASN A 598 -16.58 -16.16 -6.65
N ALA A 599 -16.14 -15.34 -5.68
CA ALA A 599 -16.00 -15.74 -4.28
C ALA A 599 -17.28 -16.31 -3.63
N HIS A 600 -18.46 -15.98 -4.17
CA HIS A 600 -19.77 -16.42 -3.68
C HIS A 600 -20.42 -17.55 -4.49
N ALA A 601 -19.69 -18.19 -5.43
CA ALA A 601 -20.24 -19.30 -6.20
C ALA A 601 -20.65 -20.47 -5.29
N THR A 602 -21.86 -21.01 -5.50
CA THR A 602 -22.36 -22.16 -4.74
C THR A 602 -21.84 -23.50 -5.27
N ASP A 603 -21.43 -23.55 -6.54
CA ASP A 603 -20.79 -24.73 -7.13
C ASP A 603 -19.28 -24.70 -6.87
N PHE A 604 -18.75 -25.79 -6.30
CA PHE A 604 -17.35 -25.87 -5.90
C PHE A 604 -16.39 -25.80 -7.10
N LEU A 605 -16.75 -26.39 -8.24
CA LEU A 605 -15.87 -26.36 -9.42
C LEU A 605 -15.83 -24.98 -10.06
N GLU A 606 -16.96 -24.27 -10.09
CA GLU A 606 -17.03 -22.87 -10.53
C GLU A 606 -16.19 -21.97 -9.63
N TRP A 607 -16.27 -22.15 -8.31
CA TRP A 607 -15.45 -21.42 -7.34
C TRP A 607 -13.94 -21.67 -7.58
N ILE A 608 -13.54 -22.94 -7.76
CA ILE A 608 -12.15 -23.30 -8.09
C ILE A 608 -11.69 -22.70 -9.42
N GLY A 609 -12.57 -22.65 -10.43
CA GLY A 609 -12.28 -21.97 -11.69
C GLY A 609 -11.97 -20.48 -11.50
N GLY A 610 -12.81 -19.78 -10.73
CA GLY A 610 -12.60 -18.37 -10.38
C GLY A 610 -11.31 -18.13 -9.59
N LEU A 611 -10.96 -19.03 -8.67
CA LEU A 611 -9.70 -18.97 -7.91
C LEU A 611 -8.48 -19.11 -8.83
N ASN A 612 -8.52 -20.06 -9.79
CA ASN A 612 -7.42 -20.26 -10.73
C ASN A 612 -7.19 -19.06 -11.66
N ILE A 613 -8.24 -18.35 -12.08
CA ILE A 613 -8.09 -17.12 -12.86
C ILE A 613 -7.34 -16.07 -12.04
N SER A 614 -7.72 -15.89 -10.77
CA SER A 614 -7.04 -14.93 -9.89
C SER A 614 -5.59 -15.33 -9.59
N PHE A 615 -5.31 -16.63 -9.41
CA PHE A 615 -3.94 -17.15 -9.24
C PHE A 615 -3.09 -16.86 -10.47
N ALA A 616 -3.59 -17.17 -11.67
CA ALA A 616 -2.87 -16.93 -12.91
C ALA A 616 -2.58 -15.43 -13.10
N LYS A 617 -3.57 -14.57 -12.85
CA LYS A 617 -3.40 -13.12 -12.95
C LYS A 617 -2.29 -12.61 -12.02
N LEU A 618 -2.36 -12.95 -10.74
CA LEU A 618 -1.35 -12.49 -9.77
C LEU A 618 0.03 -13.08 -10.09
N ALA A 619 0.12 -14.36 -10.46
CA ALA A 619 1.39 -14.99 -10.81
C ALA A 619 2.07 -14.33 -12.01
N ILE A 620 1.30 -13.87 -13.01
CA ILE A 620 1.84 -13.10 -14.15
C ILE A 620 2.38 -11.74 -13.69
N GLU A 621 1.67 -11.07 -12.77
CA GLU A 621 2.12 -9.81 -12.19
C GLU A 621 3.39 -9.99 -11.36
N LEU A 622 3.49 -11.09 -10.60
CA LEU A 622 4.66 -11.44 -9.79
C LEU A 622 5.86 -11.89 -10.63
N GLU A 623 5.64 -12.57 -11.76
CA GLU A 623 6.73 -12.96 -12.67
C GLU A 623 7.52 -11.73 -13.15
N ALA A 624 6.84 -10.61 -13.39
CA ALA A 624 7.50 -9.35 -13.79
C ALA A 624 8.35 -8.71 -12.67
N LEU A 625 8.26 -9.21 -11.43
CA LEU A 625 9.00 -8.75 -10.26
C LEU A 625 10.08 -9.74 -9.84
N VAL A 626 9.74 -11.03 -9.84
CA VAL A 626 10.58 -12.10 -9.31
C VAL A 626 11.41 -12.77 -10.41
N ASP A 627 10.89 -12.89 -11.64
CA ASP A 627 11.42 -13.76 -12.71
C ASP A 627 11.63 -15.19 -12.22
N PHE A 628 10.52 -15.92 -12.03
CA PHE A 628 10.53 -17.26 -11.45
C PHE A 628 11.28 -18.25 -12.34
N ASP A 629 12.08 -19.13 -11.76
CA ASP A 629 12.75 -20.20 -12.51
C ASP A 629 11.82 -21.37 -12.77
N ILE A 630 10.85 -21.61 -11.89
CA ILE A 630 10.02 -22.81 -11.89
C ILE A 630 8.66 -22.59 -11.22
N ILE A 631 7.64 -23.29 -11.74
CA ILE A 631 6.30 -23.34 -11.18
C ILE A 631 6.11 -24.70 -10.50
N HIS A 632 5.67 -24.70 -9.24
CA HIS A 632 5.36 -25.89 -8.46
C HIS A 632 3.89 -25.88 -8.05
N ALA A 633 3.10 -26.76 -8.65
CA ALA A 633 1.67 -26.87 -8.43
C ALA A 633 1.34 -27.99 -7.43
N HIS A 634 0.49 -27.72 -6.44
CA HIS A 634 0.04 -28.71 -5.47
C HIS A 634 -1.41 -29.13 -5.71
N ASP A 635 -1.59 -30.36 -6.21
CA ASP A 635 -2.86 -31.01 -6.58
C ASP A 635 -3.68 -30.32 -7.70
N TRP A 636 -4.74 -31.03 -8.13
CA TRP A 636 -5.62 -30.63 -9.24
C TRP A 636 -6.35 -29.30 -9.04
N LEU A 637 -6.48 -28.82 -7.80
CA LEU A 637 -7.21 -27.59 -7.48
C LEU A 637 -6.55 -26.34 -8.07
N VAL A 638 -5.26 -26.41 -8.42
CA VAL A 638 -4.52 -25.34 -9.11
C VAL A 638 -4.16 -25.68 -10.56
N ALA A 639 -4.73 -26.77 -11.10
CA ALA A 639 -4.34 -27.32 -12.40
C ALA A 639 -4.43 -26.30 -13.55
N MET A 640 -5.53 -25.54 -13.58
CA MET A 640 -5.79 -24.58 -14.66
C MET A 640 -4.78 -23.44 -14.66
N SER A 641 -4.56 -22.80 -13.51
CA SER A 641 -3.58 -21.72 -13.36
C SER A 641 -2.16 -22.22 -13.65
N ALA A 642 -1.76 -23.37 -13.10
CA ALA A 642 -0.46 -23.96 -13.31
C ALA A 642 -0.15 -24.24 -14.80
N THR A 643 -1.11 -24.83 -15.51
CA THR A 643 -0.97 -25.17 -16.94
C THR A 643 -0.90 -23.90 -17.80
N MET A 644 -1.77 -22.93 -17.52
CA MET A 644 -1.74 -21.62 -18.21
C MET A 644 -0.42 -20.89 -17.99
N LEU A 645 0.07 -20.85 -16.76
CA LEU A 645 1.32 -20.16 -16.41
C LEU A 645 2.53 -20.84 -17.02
N LYS A 646 2.54 -22.18 -17.10
CA LYS A 646 3.60 -22.92 -17.81
C LYS A 646 3.76 -22.39 -19.24
N ASP A 647 2.65 -22.31 -19.98
CA ASP A 647 2.66 -21.91 -21.38
C ASP A 647 2.94 -20.40 -21.54
N MET A 648 2.35 -19.56 -20.70
CA MET A 648 2.47 -18.09 -20.78
C MET A 648 3.84 -17.58 -20.33
N LEU A 649 4.37 -18.11 -19.22
CA LEU A 649 5.64 -17.69 -18.65
C LEU A 649 6.83 -18.49 -19.19
N ASN A 650 6.53 -19.58 -19.90
CA ASN A 650 7.52 -20.47 -20.48
C ASN A 650 8.50 -21.04 -19.44
N LYS A 651 7.99 -21.39 -18.26
CA LYS A 651 8.76 -21.98 -17.16
C LYS A 651 8.43 -23.47 -17.00
N PRO A 652 9.38 -24.30 -16.54
CA PRO A 652 9.08 -25.68 -16.20
C PRO A 652 7.97 -25.76 -15.15
N LEU A 653 7.04 -26.69 -15.35
CA LEU A 653 5.97 -26.99 -14.40
C LEU A 653 6.25 -28.32 -13.72
N ILE A 654 6.31 -28.31 -12.39
CA ILE A 654 6.33 -29.52 -11.58
C ILE A 654 5.04 -29.56 -10.78
N SER A 655 4.40 -30.72 -10.71
CA SER A 655 3.24 -30.91 -9.83
C SER A 655 3.56 -31.90 -8.71
N THR A 656 3.00 -31.69 -7.52
CA THR A 656 2.93 -32.72 -6.49
C THR A 656 1.49 -33.21 -6.37
N ILE A 657 1.30 -34.52 -6.53
CA ILE A 657 0.00 -35.17 -6.30
C ILE A 657 0.01 -35.83 -4.93
N HIS A 658 -0.82 -35.32 -4.03
CA HIS A 658 -0.88 -35.78 -2.63
C HIS A 658 -1.82 -36.97 -2.43
N ALA A 659 -2.83 -37.10 -3.28
CA ALA A 659 -3.76 -38.20 -3.34
C ALA A 659 -4.49 -38.16 -4.70
N THR A 660 -5.11 -39.27 -5.09
CA THR A 660 -6.02 -39.27 -6.25
C THR A 660 -7.48 -39.40 -5.79
N GLU A 661 -8.40 -38.84 -6.57
CA GLU A 661 -9.83 -39.03 -6.34
C GLU A 661 -10.25 -40.51 -6.47
N TYR A 662 -9.59 -41.24 -7.37
CA TYR A 662 -9.76 -42.69 -7.51
C TYR A 662 -9.40 -43.40 -6.21
N GLY A 663 -8.21 -43.15 -5.66
CA GLY A 663 -7.72 -43.83 -4.46
C GLY A 663 -8.58 -43.53 -3.23
N ARG A 664 -8.97 -42.26 -3.02
CA ARG A 664 -9.84 -41.84 -1.90
C ARG A 664 -11.17 -42.58 -1.86
N ASN A 665 -11.73 -42.88 -3.03
CA ASN A 665 -13.04 -43.51 -3.15
C ASN A 665 -12.98 -44.99 -3.54
N ASN A 666 -11.77 -45.54 -3.76
CA ASN A 666 -11.55 -46.87 -4.34
C ASN A 666 -12.23 -47.05 -5.71
N GLY A 667 -12.28 -45.99 -6.51
CA GLY A 667 -12.93 -45.95 -7.82
C GLY A 667 -13.56 -44.61 -8.14
N ILE A 668 -14.04 -44.47 -9.37
CA ILE A 668 -14.80 -43.30 -9.84
C ILE A 668 -16.23 -43.74 -10.11
N TYR A 669 -17.18 -43.17 -9.37
CA TYR A 669 -18.59 -43.57 -9.37
C TYR A 669 -19.56 -42.42 -9.69
N THR A 670 -19.09 -41.17 -9.62
CA THR A 670 -19.92 -39.98 -9.84
C THR A 670 -19.33 -39.05 -10.89
N ASP A 671 -20.17 -38.20 -11.49
CA ASP A 671 -19.72 -37.21 -12.47
C ASP A 671 -18.72 -36.21 -11.87
N LEU A 672 -18.89 -35.84 -10.60
CA LEU A 672 -17.96 -34.96 -9.90
C LEU A 672 -16.59 -35.63 -9.73
N GLN A 673 -16.56 -36.89 -9.28
CA GLN A 673 -15.32 -37.68 -9.18
C GLN A 673 -14.63 -37.80 -10.54
N ASN A 674 -15.40 -38.03 -11.61
CA ASN A 674 -14.84 -38.10 -12.97
C ASN A 674 -14.22 -36.77 -13.42
N LYS A 675 -14.87 -35.63 -13.13
CA LYS A 675 -14.32 -34.30 -13.44
C LYS A 675 -13.02 -34.02 -12.68
N ILE A 676 -12.97 -34.37 -11.40
CA ILE A 676 -11.76 -34.23 -10.58
C ILE A 676 -10.64 -35.10 -11.15
N HIS A 677 -10.94 -36.38 -11.43
CA HIS A 677 -9.99 -37.32 -12.03
C HIS A 677 -9.43 -36.81 -13.36
N THR A 678 -10.26 -36.21 -14.22
CA THR A 678 -9.80 -35.57 -15.46
C THR A 678 -8.85 -34.40 -15.18
N LYS A 679 -9.10 -33.58 -14.15
CA LYS A 679 -8.21 -32.46 -13.79
C LYS A 679 -6.87 -32.93 -13.22
N GLU A 680 -6.87 -34.03 -12.46
CA GLU A 680 -5.64 -34.72 -12.03
C GLU A 680 -4.83 -35.22 -13.25
N GLU A 681 -5.50 -35.86 -14.21
CA GLU A 681 -4.86 -36.32 -15.45
C GLU A 681 -4.29 -35.17 -16.29
N GLU A 682 -5.04 -34.07 -16.43
CA GLU A 682 -4.60 -32.89 -17.18
C GLU A 682 -3.36 -32.26 -16.57
N LEU A 683 -3.34 -32.02 -15.25
CA LEU A 683 -2.20 -31.44 -14.56
C LEU A 683 -0.96 -32.32 -14.68
N THR A 684 -1.11 -33.62 -14.44
CA THR A 684 0.03 -34.55 -14.48
C THR A 684 0.63 -34.65 -15.89
N LYS A 685 -0.20 -34.70 -16.94
CA LYS A 685 0.26 -34.71 -18.33
C LYS A 685 0.87 -33.38 -18.78
N ALA A 686 0.41 -32.27 -18.24
CA ALA A 686 0.99 -30.95 -18.51
C ALA A 686 2.33 -30.72 -17.79
N SER A 687 2.63 -31.49 -16.74
CA SER A 687 3.83 -31.28 -15.92
C SER A 687 5.09 -31.87 -16.56
N ASP A 688 6.21 -31.16 -16.44
CA ASP A 688 7.54 -31.64 -16.85
C ASP A 688 8.12 -32.66 -15.85
N ALA A 689 7.59 -32.70 -14.64
CA ALA A 689 7.78 -33.77 -13.66
C ALA A 689 6.60 -33.81 -12.68
N VAL A 690 6.29 -35.01 -12.19
CA VAL A 690 5.25 -35.26 -11.19
C VAL A 690 5.92 -35.84 -9.95
N ILE A 691 5.77 -35.16 -8.82
CA ILE A 691 6.19 -35.61 -7.51
C ILE A 691 5.03 -36.33 -6.83
N VAL A 692 5.32 -37.49 -6.25
CA VAL A 692 4.39 -38.25 -5.41
C VAL A 692 5.08 -38.62 -4.11
N CYS A 693 4.29 -38.91 -3.07
CA CYS A 693 4.81 -39.10 -1.71
C CYS A 693 5.25 -40.52 -1.38
N SER A 694 4.95 -41.52 -2.20
CA SER A 694 5.25 -42.94 -1.95
C SER A 694 5.37 -43.72 -3.25
N ASP A 695 6.03 -44.88 -3.21
CA ASP A 695 6.08 -45.82 -4.35
C ASP A 695 4.66 -46.29 -4.72
N TYR A 696 3.81 -46.50 -3.71
CA TYR A 696 2.38 -46.77 -3.93
C TYR A 696 1.70 -45.69 -4.79
N MET A 697 1.92 -44.41 -4.48
CA MET A 697 1.34 -43.33 -5.26
C MET A 697 1.98 -43.23 -6.66
N ALA A 698 3.26 -43.60 -6.82
CA ALA A 698 3.90 -43.65 -8.14
C ALA A 698 3.26 -44.71 -9.04
N GLU A 699 3.01 -45.91 -8.52
CA GLU A 699 2.26 -46.95 -9.21
C GLU A 699 0.85 -46.45 -9.57
N GLU A 700 0.13 -45.86 -8.61
CA GLU A 700 -1.25 -45.37 -8.80
C GLU A 700 -1.34 -44.31 -9.92
N VAL A 701 -0.55 -43.24 -9.88
CA VAL A 701 -0.64 -42.17 -10.90
C VAL A 701 -0.15 -42.65 -12.27
N THR A 702 0.84 -43.54 -12.32
CA THR A 702 1.36 -44.12 -13.58
C THR A 702 0.31 -45.01 -14.23
N GLU A 703 -0.35 -45.86 -13.44
CA GLU A 703 -1.39 -46.75 -13.94
C GLU A 703 -2.65 -46.00 -14.35
N LEU A 704 -3.10 -45.03 -13.56
CA LEU A 704 -4.32 -44.27 -13.83
C LEU A 704 -4.16 -43.34 -15.04
N PHE A 705 -3.11 -42.52 -15.06
CA PHE A 705 -2.96 -41.45 -16.05
C PHE A 705 -2.03 -41.82 -17.21
N LYS A 706 -1.47 -43.03 -17.22
CA LYS A 706 -0.56 -43.56 -18.25
C LYS A 706 0.67 -42.67 -18.44
N LEU A 707 1.21 -42.17 -17.33
CA LEU A 707 2.41 -41.33 -17.33
C LEU A 707 3.65 -42.16 -17.67
N GLU A 708 4.63 -41.50 -18.30
CA GLU A 708 5.93 -42.12 -18.50
C GLU A 708 6.69 -42.19 -17.17
N GLU A 709 7.24 -43.37 -16.84
CA GLU A 709 7.90 -43.65 -15.56
C GLU A 709 8.99 -42.62 -15.20
N HIS A 710 9.71 -42.12 -16.21
CA HIS A 710 10.79 -41.15 -16.02
C HIS A 710 10.32 -39.74 -15.62
N LEU A 711 9.02 -39.45 -15.71
CA LEU A 711 8.40 -38.20 -15.26
C LEU A 711 7.96 -38.25 -13.80
N VAL A 712 7.79 -39.45 -13.23
CA VAL A 712 7.27 -39.65 -11.88
C VAL A 712 8.43 -39.78 -10.88
N HIS A 713 8.39 -39.00 -9.82
CA HIS A 713 9.44 -38.91 -8.81
C HIS A 713 8.86 -39.11 -7.42
N VAL A 714 9.34 -40.12 -6.70
CA VAL A 714 8.93 -40.38 -5.31
C VAL A 714 9.76 -39.51 -4.37
N LEU A 715 9.16 -38.44 -3.85
CA LEU A 715 9.74 -37.59 -2.81
C LEU A 715 8.77 -37.57 -1.62
N PRO A 716 9.13 -38.23 -0.50
CA PRO A 716 8.22 -38.40 0.64
C PRO A 716 7.93 -37.07 1.35
N ASN A 717 6.87 -37.01 2.16
CA ASN A 717 6.64 -35.87 3.05
C ASN A 717 7.61 -35.92 4.24
N GLY A 718 7.94 -34.73 4.75
CA GLY A 718 8.86 -34.60 5.88
C GLY A 718 8.16 -34.45 7.22
N VAL A 719 8.97 -34.49 8.27
CA VAL A 719 8.59 -34.18 9.64
C VAL A 719 9.66 -33.31 10.28
N ASP A 720 9.24 -32.30 11.03
CA ASP A 720 10.13 -31.46 11.84
C ASP A 720 10.06 -31.89 13.32
N PRO A 721 11.16 -32.43 13.90
CA PRO A 721 11.20 -32.79 15.31
C PRO A 721 11.01 -31.61 16.27
N GLU A 722 11.40 -30.40 15.87
CA GLU A 722 11.28 -29.21 16.72
C GLU A 722 9.82 -28.79 16.90
N MET A 723 8.98 -29.08 15.90
CA MET A 723 7.55 -28.81 15.95
C MET A 723 6.77 -29.74 16.90
N LEU A 724 7.38 -30.79 17.46
CA LEU A 724 6.77 -31.68 18.45
C LEU A 724 7.12 -31.29 19.91
N VAL A 725 7.89 -30.21 20.11
CA VAL A 725 8.28 -29.72 21.44
C VAL A 725 7.13 -28.95 22.09
N VAL A 726 6.72 -29.37 23.29
CA VAL A 726 5.68 -28.69 24.07
C VAL A 726 6.28 -27.46 24.77
N LYS A 727 5.90 -26.26 24.32
CA LYS A 727 6.44 -24.98 24.82
C LYS A 727 5.90 -24.56 26.20
N ASN A 728 4.71 -25.02 26.58
CA ASN A 728 4.05 -24.69 27.86
C ASN A 728 3.81 -25.94 28.72
N GLN A 729 4.36 -25.93 29.95
CA GLN A 729 4.22 -27.02 30.94
C GLN A 729 3.00 -26.87 31.87
N GLY A 730 2.01 -26.04 31.50
CA GLY A 730 0.78 -25.90 32.29
C GLY A 730 -0.03 -27.19 32.33
N LYS A 731 -0.79 -27.41 33.41
CA LYS A 731 -1.75 -28.52 33.50
C LYS A 731 -2.83 -28.37 32.41
N SER A 732 -3.01 -29.40 31.60
CA SER A 732 -4.02 -29.49 30.54
C SER A 732 -5.03 -30.60 30.83
N MET A 733 -6.19 -30.60 30.15
CA MET A 733 -7.14 -31.73 30.21
C MET A 733 -6.48 -33.07 29.85
N VAL A 734 -5.41 -33.04 29.06
CA VAL A 734 -4.63 -34.21 28.65
C VAL A 734 -3.95 -34.90 29.83
N ASP A 735 -3.54 -34.13 30.85
CA ASP A 735 -2.89 -34.65 32.07
C ASP A 735 -3.89 -35.38 32.99
N GLU A 736 -5.18 -35.05 32.90
CA GLU A 736 -6.23 -35.70 33.69
C GLU A 736 -6.49 -37.13 33.23
N TYR A 737 -6.35 -37.42 31.93
CA TYR A 737 -6.49 -38.79 31.41
C TYR A 737 -5.40 -39.72 31.93
N LYS A 738 -4.16 -39.24 32.10
CA LYS A 738 -3.06 -40.03 32.69
C LYS A 738 -3.27 -40.40 34.16
N VAL A 739 -4.12 -39.65 34.87
CA VAL A 739 -4.46 -39.96 36.27
C VAL A 739 -5.52 -41.06 36.34
N GLN A 740 -6.37 -41.18 35.31
CA GLN A 740 -7.53 -42.08 35.31
C GLN A 740 -7.26 -43.41 34.60
N TYR A 741 -6.33 -43.45 33.65
CA TYR A 741 -6.08 -44.62 32.80
C TYR A 741 -4.61 -45.04 32.82
N SER A 742 -4.38 -46.35 32.85
CA SER A 742 -3.04 -46.94 32.90
C SER A 742 -2.34 -46.93 31.54
N HIS A 743 -3.12 -46.94 30.45
CA HIS A 743 -2.62 -46.99 29.08
C HIS A 743 -3.45 -46.11 28.16
N ILE A 744 -2.78 -45.27 27.36
CA ILE A 744 -3.40 -44.35 26.41
C ILE A 744 -2.93 -44.68 25.00
N ILE A 745 -3.87 -44.99 24.11
CA ILE A 745 -3.64 -45.22 22.68
C ILE A 745 -4.18 -44.01 21.92
N PHE A 746 -3.33 -43.34 21.15
CA PHE A 746 -3.69 -42.09 20.48
C PHE A 746 -3.75 -42.24 18.96
N SER A 747 -4.80 -41.66 18.39
CA SER A 747 -5.04 -41.59 16.96
C SER A 747 -5.51 -40.19 16.59
N VAL A 748 -4.98 -39.63 15.50
CA VAL A 748 -5.34 -38.28 15.03
C VAL A 748 -5.48 -38.25 13.51
N GLY A 749 -6.50 -37.56 13.02
CA GLY A 749 -6.73 -37.37 11.59
C GLY A 749 -8.16 -36.94 11.26
N ARG A 750 -8.44 -36.70 9.98
CA ARG A 750 -9.80 -36.42 9.50
C ARG A 750 -10.69 -37.64 9.71
N ILE A 751 -11.87 -37.48 10.28
CA ILE A 751 -12.78 -38.60 10.63
C ILE A 751 -13.65 -38.94 9.41
N VAL A 752 -13.03 -39.64 8.47
CA VAL A 752 -13.58 -40.10 7.18
C VAL A 752 -13.31 -41.59 7.02
N GLN A 753 -14.05 -42.25 6.13
CA GLN A 753 -14.05 -43.70 6.00
C GLN A 753 -12.65 -44.25 5.67
N GLU A 754 -11.91 -43.57 4.79
CA GLU A 754 -10.57 -44.00 4.37
C GLU A 754 -9.53 -44.02 5.50
N LYS A 755 -9.77 -43.30 6.61
CA LYS A 755 -8.88 -43.33 7.80
C LYS A 755 -9.14 -44.51 8.73
N GLY A 756 -10.20 -45.29 8.52
CA GLY A 756 -10.41 -46.58 9.16
C GLY A 756 -10.59 -46.56 10.69
N PHE A 757 -10.94 -45.42 11.30
CA PHE A 757 -11.13 -45.33 12.76
C PHE A 757 -12.17 -46.31 13.30
N GLU A 758 -13.09 -46.77 12.47
CA GLU A 758 -14.03 -47.84 12.79
C GLU A 758 -13.34 -49.13 13.27
N THR A 759 -12.18 -49.48 12.72
CA THR A 759 -11.43 -50.68 13.13
C THR A 759 -10.97 -50.59 14.59
N ILE A 760 -10.70 -49.37 15.11
CA ILE A 760 -10.38 -49.16 16.53
C ILE A 760 -11.58 -49.53 17.40
N ILE A 761 -12.78 -49.08 17.00
CA ILE A 761 -14.03 -49.34 17.72
C ILE A 761 -14.31 -50.85 17.75
N ASP A 762 -14.07 -51.54 16.64
CA ASP A 762 -14.31 -52.97 16.53
C ASP A 762 -13.25 -53.83 17.25
N ALA A 763 -12.00 -53.34 17.36
CA ALA A 763 -10.91 -54.04 18.04
C ALA A 763 -10.90 -53.81 19.56
N ALA A 764 -11.43 -52.68 20.03
CA ALA A 764 -11.40 -52.30 21.44
C ALA A 764 -11.95 -53.38 22.40
N PRO A 765 -13.08 -54.07 22.12
CA PRO A 765 -13.56 -55.14 23.01
C PRO A 765 -12.53 -56.25 23.25
N ILE A 766 -11.79 -56.66 22.22
CA ILE A 766 -10.76 -57.72 22.31
C ILE A 766 -9.61 -57.28 23.21
N ILE A 767 -9.21 -56.01 23.12
CA ILE A 767 -8.10 -55.45 23.91
C ILE A 767 -8.52 -55.27 25.38
N LEU A 768 -9.75 -54.79 25.60
CA LEU A 768 -10.29 -54.52 26.94
C LEU A 768 -10.56 -55.79 27.75
N GLU A 769 -10.70 -56.96 27.11
CA GLU A 769 -10.78 -58.25 27.81
C GLU A 769 -9.52 -58.55 28.64
N GLU A 770 -8.35 -58.11 28.17
CA GLU A 770 -7.07 -58.33 28.87
C GLU A 770 -6.58 -57.06 29.60
N TYR A 771 -6.83 -55.87 29.04
CA TYR A 771 -6.42 -54.58 29.60
C TYR A 771 -7.64 -53.64 29.75
N PRO A 772 -8.44 -53.77 30.81
CA PRO A 772 -9.69 -53.01 30.97
C PRO A 772 -9.49 -51.50 31.19
N ASP A 773 -8.29 -51.07 31.59
CA ASP A 773 -7.95 -49.67 31.89
C ASP A 773 -7.31 -48.92 30.70
N VAL A 774 -7.45 -49.44 29.47
CA VAL A 774 -6.98 -48.79 28.24
C VAL A 774 -7.98 -47.72 27.78
N LEU A 775 -7.43 -46.57 27.37
CA LEU A 775 -8.17 -45.48 26.74
C LEU A 775 -7.69 -45.24 25.31
N PHE A 776 -8.61 -45.29 24.36
CA PHE A 776 -8.42 -44.86 22.97
C PHE A 776 -8.85 -43.39 22.84
N LEU A 777 -7.88 -42.52 22.55
CA LEU A 777 -8.10 -41.11 22.27
C LEU A 777 -8.07 -40.87 20.76
N ILE A 778 -9.19 -40.43 20.20
CA ILE A 778 -9.33 -40.17 18.77
C ILE A 778 -9.58 -38.68 18.56
N ALA A 779 -8.62 -38.00 17.93
CA ALA A 779 -8.68 -36.57 17.63
C ALA A 779 -8.98 -36.31 16.15
N GLY A 780 -9.91 -35.38 15.89
CA GLY A 780 -10.30 -35.01 14.55
C GLY A 780 -11.73 -34.51 14.43
N LYS A 781 -12.05 -34.03 13.23
CA LYS A 781 -13.42 -33.75 12.76
C LYS A 781 -13.63 -34.48 11.45
N GLY A 782 -14.88 -34.77 11.14
CA GLY A 782 -15.26 -35.35 9.86
C GLY A 782 -16.67 -35.91 9.86
N PRO A 783 -17.20 -36.23 8.68
CA PRO A 783 -18.59 -36.65 8.49
C PRO A 783 -18.94 -37.94 9.24
N MET A 784 -17.97 -38.85 9.46
CA MET A 784 -18.22 -40.13 10.13
C MET A 784 -18.29 -40.02 11.66
N LEU A 785 -18.01 -38.84 12.25
CA LEU A 785 -17.88 -38.70 13.70
C LEU A 785 -19.16 -39.09 14.47
N GLN A 786 -20.34 -38.72 13.98
CA GLN A 786 -21.60 -39.05 14.67
C GLN A 786 -21.88 -40.55 14.62
N GLU A 787 -21.73 -41.15 13.44
CA GLU A 787 -21.91 -42.59 13.24
C GLU A 787 -20.98 -43.41 14.15
N TYR A 788 -19.72 -42.99 14.27
CA TYR A 788 -18.76 -43.63 15.15
C TYR A 788 -19.09 -43.46 16.64
N ARG A 789 -19.63 -42.32 17.06
CA ARG A 789 -20.13 -42.12 18.43
C ARG A 789 -21.30 -43.05 18.74
N ASP A 790 -22.27 -43.15 17.82
CA ASP A 790 -23.44 -44.03 17.98
C ASP A 790 -23.00 -45.50 18.07
N LYS A 791 -22.00 -45.90 17.27
CA LYS A 791 -21.39 -47.24 17.34
C LYS A 791 -20.72 -47.49 18.68
N VAL A 792 -19.90 -46.56 19.19
CA VAL A 792 -19.26 -46.64 20.51
C VAL A 792 -20.29 -46.77 21.64
N GLU A 793 -21.39 -46.03 21.57
CA GLU A 793 -22.47 -46.10 22.55
C GLU A 793 -23.18 -47.46 22.51
N SER A 794 -23.49 -47.96 21.30
CA SER A 794 -24.15 -49.26 21.12
C SER A 794 -23.34 -50.43 21.68
N LEU A 795 -22.00 -50.35 21.58
CA LEU A 795 -21.06 -51.32 22.11
C LEU A 795 -20.70 -51.08 23.59
N LYS A 796 -21.24 -50.03 24.21
CA LYS A 796 -20.97 -49.60 25.60
C LYS A 796 -19.49 -49.29 25.87
N LEU A 797 -18.80 -48.72 24.89
CA LEU A 797 -17.36 -48.41 24.94
C LEU A 797 -17.07 -46.95 25.36
N ASN A 798 -18.08 -46.18 25.78
CA ASN A 798 -17.97 -44.75 26.13
C ASN A 798 -16.91 -44.42 27.20
N ARG A 799 -16.52 -45.39 28.05
CA ARG A 799 -15.47 -45.19 29.06
C ARG A 799 -14.06 -45.45 28.54
N SER A 800 -13.93 -46.10 27.38
CA SER A 800 -12.66 -46.56 26.83
C SER A 800 -12.34 -45.92 25.47
N ILE A 801 -13.29 -45.29 24.79
CA ILE A 801 -13.06 -44.57 23.53
C ILE A 801 -13.59 -43.14 23.68
N VAL A 802 -12.72 -42.15 23.49
CA VAL A 802 -13.05 -40.73 23.59
C VAL A 802 -12.69 -40.01 22.30
N PHE A 803 -13.69 -39.36 21.71
CA PHE A 803 -13.51 -38.45 20.58
C PHE A 803 -13.30 -37.02 21.08
N VAL A 804 -12.06 -36.53 21.03
CA VAL A 804 -11.68 -35.22 21.60
C VAL A 804 -12.05 -34.04 20.69
N GLY A 805 -12.41 -34.29 19.43
CA GLY A 805 -12.72 -33.26 18.44
C GLY A 805 -11.48 -32.67 17.80
N TYR A 806 -11.60 -31.44 17.25
CA TYR A 806 -10.45 -30.73 16.68
C TYR A 806 -9.55 -30.22 17.79
N ILE A 807 -8.25 -30.42 17.63
CA ILE A 807 -7.23 -30.05 18.61
C ILE A 807 -6.21 -29.12 17.97
N SER A 808 -5.65 -28.22 18.77
CA SER A 808 -4.52 -27.38 18.35
C SER A 808 -3.26 -28.21 18.15
N ASP A 809 -2.27 -27.68 17.42
CA ASP A 809 -0.98 -28.34 17.26
C ASP A 809 -0.26 -28.54 18.60
N GLU A 810 -0.40 -27.60 19.53
CA GLU A 810 0.14 -27.72 20.89
C GLU A 810 -0.52 -28.90 21.65
N ASP A 811 -1.84 -29.02 21.57
CA ASP A 811 -2.55 -30.13 22.22
C ASP A 811 -2.25 -31.47 21.55
N ARG A 812 -2.16 -31.51 20.22
CA ARG A 812 -1.72 -32.70 19.48
C ARG A 812 -0.35 -33.18 19.95
N ASN A 813 0.60 -32.26 20.10
CA ASN A 813 1.94 -32.58 20.59
C ASN A 813 1.91 -33.07 22.04
N ARG A 814 1.02 -32.53 22.89
CA ARG A 814 0.79 -33.05 24.24
C ARG A 814 0.24 -34.48 24.21
N TYR A 815 -0.77 -34.77 23.38
CA TYR A 815 -1.29 -36.12 23.21
C TYR A 815 -0.23 -37.11 22.76
N PHE A 816 0.58 -36.73 21.76
CA PHE A 816 1.73 -37.52 21.35
C PHE A 816 2.70 -37.76 22.49
N ASN A 817 2.98 -36.78 23.37
CA ASN A 817 3.87 -36.97 24.51
C ASN A 817 3.31 -37.89 25.60
N VAL A 818 1.99 -37.80 25.88
CA VAL A 818 1.39 -38.58 26.96
C VAL A 818 1.05 -40.00 26.56
N CYS A 819 0.72 -40.28 25.31
CA CYS A 819 0.28 -41.61 24.91
C CYS A 819 1.37 -42.68 25.05
N ASP A 820 0.94 -43.93 25.14
CA ASP A 820 1.81 -45.11 25.20
C ASP A 820 1.99 -45.74 23.81
N ILE A 821 0.96 -45.66 22.96
CA ILE A 821 0.96 -46.20 21.58
C ILE A 821 0.26 -45.19 20.67
N THR A 822 0.78 -45.00 19.47
CA THR A 822 0.06 -44.29 18.39
C THR A 822 -0.45 -45.27 17.36
N LEU A 823 -1.70 -45.10 16.91
CA LEU A 823 -2.41 -46.07 16.07
C LEU A 823 -3.08 -45.39 14.87
N PHE A 824 -2.77 -45.84 13.65
CA PHE A 824 -3.26 -45.26 12.40
C PHE A 824 -3.83 -46.34 11.46
N PRO A 825 -5.14 -46.65 11.56
CA PRO A 825 -5.76 -47.81 10.94
C PRO A 825 -6.31 -47.55 9.52
N SER A 826 -5.66 -46.68 8.75
CA SER A 826 -6.14 -46.23 7.44
C SER A 826 -6.44 -47.39 6.49
N LEU A 827 -7.49 -47.27 5.69
CA LEU A 827 -7.80 -48.15 4.57
C LEU A 827 -7.09 -47.69 3.30
N TYR A 828 -7.00 -46.37 3.12
CA TYR A 828 -6.21 -45.71 2.08
C TYR A 828 -5.39 -44.58 2.71
N GLU A 829 -4.08 -44.59 2.47
CA GLU A 829 -3.18 -43.57 3.00
C GLU A 829 -2.04 -43.32 2.00
N PRO A 830 -2.08 -42.21 1.23
CA PRO A 830 -1.03 -41.89 0.26
C PRO A 830 0.36 -41.86 0.89
N PHE A 831 0.48 -41.28 2.09
CA PHE A 831 1.73 -41.20 2.83
C PHE A 831 1.59 -41.50 4.33
N GLY A 832 0.84 -40.66 5.05
CA GLY A 832 0.66 -40.80 6.50
C GLY A 832 1.62 -39.97 7.35
N ILE A 833 1.62 -38.64 7.19
CA ILE A 833 2.43 -37.68 8.00
C ILE A 833 2.24 -37.93 9.51
N VAL A 834 1.01 -38.22 9.94
CA VAL A 834 0.69 -38.50 11.35
C VAL A 834 1.44 -39.70 11.93
N ALA A 835 1.79 -40.69 11.11
CA ALA A 835 2.61 -41.83 11.53
C ALA A 835 4.06 -41.40 11.81
N LEU A 836 4.63 -40.52 10.97
CA LEU A 836 5.92 -39.92 11.22
C LEU A 836 5.91 -39.07 12.50
N GLU A 837 4.85 -38.30 12.74
CA GLU A 837 4.71 -37.50 13.97
C GLU A 837 4.73 -38.39 15.22
N GLY A 838 4.01 -39.52 15.20
CA GLY A 838 4.07 -40.53 16.28
C GLY A 838 5.46 -41.14 16.46
N MET A 839 6.14 -41.46 15.36
CA MET A 839 7.51 -42.01 15.41
C MET A 839 8.49 -40.99 15.99
N VAL A 840 8.46 -39.73 15.56
CA VAL A 840 9.39 -38.69 16.05
C VAL A 840 9.13 -38.34 17.52
N ALA A 841 7.88 -38.45 17.99
CA ALA A 841 7.53 -38.39 19.40
C ALA A 841 8.11 -39.55 20.24
N GLY A 842 8.77 -40.54 19.60
CA GLY A 842 9.36 -41.70 20.25
C GLY A 842 8.34 -42.71 20.73
N LYS A 843 7.14 -42.69 20.14
CA LYS A 843 6.06 -43.61 20.49
C LYS A 843 6.10 -44.83 19.58
N PRO A 844 5.81 -46.02 20.10
CA PRO A 844 5.61 -47.18 19.25
C PRO A 844 4.38 -46.94 18.39
N THR A 845 4.59 -46.96 17.06
CA THR A 845 3.56 -46.65 16.07
C THR A 845 3.05 -47.93 15.43
N ILE A 846 1.73 -48.11 15.44
CA ILE A 846 1.03 -49.18 14.71
C ILE A 846 0.30 -48.54 13.52
N VAL A 847 0.52 -49.07 12.32
CA VAL A 847 -0.12 -48.58 11.09
C VAL A 847 -0.76 -49.71 10.29
N SER A 848 -1.73 -49.41 9.44
CA SER A 848 -2.17 -50.34 8.40
C SER A 848 -1.05 -50.63 7.38
N ASP A 849 -0.94 -51.87 6.90
CA ASP A 849 -0.05 -52.25 5.79
C ASP A 849 -0.64 -51.86 4.42
N THR A 850 -0.92 -50.57 4.25
CA THR A 850 -1.50 -49.98 3.03
C THR A 850 -0.80 -48.66 2.68
N GLY A 851 -0.81 -48.31 1.40
CA GLY A 851 -0.27 -47.06 0.87
C GLY A 851 1.13 -46.72 1.38
N GLY A 852 1.41 -45.44 1.61
CA GLY A 852 2.71 -44.97 2.09
C GLY A 852 3.05 -45.38 3.54
N LEU A 853 2.06 -45.77 4.35
CA LEU A 853 2.31 -46.27 5.71
C LEU A 853 3.15 -47.54 5.71
N LYS A 854 2.93 -48.39 4.70
CA LYS A 854 3.70 -49.62 4.47
C LYS A 854 5.18 -49.34 4.23
N GLU A 855 5.50 -48.21 3.63
CA GLU A 855 6.88 -47.81 3.31
C GLU A 855 7.57 -47.15 4.51
N ILE A 856 6.83 -46.37 5.31
CA ILE A 856 7.34 -45.68 6.50
C ILE A 856 7.77 -46.68 7.61
N ILE A 857 7.01 -47.76 7.79
CA ILE A 857 7.23 -48.71 8.89
C ILE A 857 7.95 -49.98 8.42
N ILE A 858 9.02 -50.35 9.13
CA ILE A 858 9.64 -51.67 9.06
C ILE A 858 9.06 -52.50 10.21
N HIS A 859 8.16 -53.42 9.86
CA HIS A 859 7.40 -54.22 10.83
C HIS A 859 8.31 -54.92 11.84
N GLY A 860 8.01 -54.76 13.13
CA GLY A 860 8.76 -55.35 14.25
C GLY A 860 10.07 -54.65 14.59
N SER A 861 10.47 -53.62 13.82
CA SER A 861 11.71 -52.88 14.04
C SER A 861 11.46 -51.40 14.36
N THR A 862 10.82 -50.66 13.46
CA THR A 862 10.58 -49.20 13.61
C THR A 862 9.12 -48.88 13.93
N GLY A 863 8.24 -49.88 13.86
CA GLY A 863 6.85 -49.85 14.24
C GLY A 863 6.22 -51.21 13.98
N LEU A 864 4.91 -51.30 14.15
CA LEU A 864 4.13 -52.50 13.81
C LEU A 864 3.15 -52.19 12.68
N LYS A 865 2.78 -53.26 11.98
CA LYS A 865 1.85 -53.21 10.86
C LYS A 865 0.68 -54.14 11.13
N MET A 866 -0.51 -53.71 10.75
CA MET A 866 -1.74 -54.49 10.81
C MET A 866 -2.37 -54.59 9.42
N GLU A 867 -3.12 -55.67 9.21
CA GLU A 867 -3.93 -55.80 8.00
C GLU A 867 -5.02 -54.72 7.98
N PRO A 868 -5.17 -53.96 6.88
CA PRO A 868 -6.18 -52.89 6.79
C PRO A 868 -7.60 -53.41 7.06
N GLY A 869 -8.33 -52.74 7.96
CA GLY A 869 -9.71 -53.12 8.32
C GLY A 869 -9.84 -54.36 9.21
N ALA A 870 -8.76 -55.08 9.53
CA ALA A 870 -8.82 -56.32 10.30
C ALA A 870 -8.65 -56.08 11.82
N LYS A 871 -9.77 -56.09 12.55
CA LYS A 871 -9.80 -55.85 14.01
C LYS A 871 -8.94 -56.84 14.81
N GLU A 872 -8.88 -58.11 14.42
CA GLU A 872 -8.05 -59.13 15.09
C GLU A 872 -6.56 -58.86 14.89
N SER A 873 -6.17 -58.38 13.71
CA SER A 873 -4.78 -57.99 13.41
C SER A 873 -4.38 -56.79 14.26
N MET A 874 -5.22 -55.75 14.32
CA MET A 874 -5.01 -54.59 15.18
C MET A 874 -4.85 -54.97 16.65
N ALA A 875 -5.79 -55.76 17.19
CA ALA A 875 -5.78 -56.17 18.59
C ALA A 875 -4.52 -56.96 18.94
N LYS A 876 -4.07 -57.85 18.06
CA LYS A 876 -2.83 -58.61 18.23
C LYS A 876 -1.61 -57.69 18.40
N GLU A 877 -1.45 -56.70 17.53
CA GLU A 877 -0.28 -55.80 17.57
C GLU A 877 -0.33 -54.84 18.77
N VAL A 878 -1.51 -54.34 19.14
CA VAL A 878 -1.69 -53.54 20.37
C VAL A 878 -1.33 -54.35 21.61
N LEU A 879 -1.87 -55.56 21.74
CA LEU A 879 -1.59 -56.44 22.88
C LEU A 879 -0.11 -56.86 22.95
N LEU A 880 0.56 -57.03 21.80
CA LEU A 880 2.00 -57.31 21.76
C LEU A 880 2.81 -56.21 22.46
N LEU A 881 2.51 -54.94 22.18
CA LEU A 881 3.20 -53.80 22.79
C LEU A 881 2.84 -53.63 24.27
N LEU A 882 1.56 -53.76 24.63
CA LEU A 882 1.10 -53.65 26.02
C LEU A 882 1.75 -54.74 26.91
N ARG A 883 1.85 -55.98 26.41
CA ARG A 883 2.50 -57.09 27.12
C ARG A 883 4.00 -56.93 27.25
N ASN A 884 4.65 -56.13 26.38
CA ASN A 884 6.10 -56.01 26.32
C ASN A 884 6.55 -54.53 26.32
N PRO A 885 6.47 -53.81 27.46
CA PRO A 885 6.83 -52.39 27.53
C PRO A 885 8.28 -52.08 27.09
N SER A 886 9.23 -52.99 27.38
CA SER A 886 10.62 -52.83 26.92
C SER A 886 10.71 -52.88 25.39
N LEU A 887 10.02 -53.82 24.75
CA LEU A 887 9.95 -53.91 23.28
C LEU A 887 9.28 -52.67 22.70
N ALA A 888 8.20 -52.19 23.33
CA ALA A 888 7.51 -50.97 22.92
C ALA A 888 8.44 -49.75 22.96
N GLY A 889 9.23 -49.59 24.02
CA GLY A 889 10.24 -48.54 24.13
C GLY A 889 11.35 -48.67 23.08
N GLU A 890 11.84 -49.88 22.82
CA GLU A 890 12.85 -50.12 21.78
C GLU A 890 12.34 -49.80 20.37
N ILE A 891 11.13 -50.24 20.03
CA ILE A 891 10.48 -49.95 18.74
C ILE A 891 10.27 -48.44 18.59
N GLY A 892 9.75 -47.77 19.61
CA GLY A 892 9.54 -46.31 19.59
C GLY A 892 10.85 -45.54 19.37
N LEU A 893 11.95 -45.96 20.02
CA LEU A 893 13.25 -45.33 19.85
C LEU A 893 13.85 -45.56 18.45
N ARG A 894 13.74 -46.78 17.93
CA ARG A 894 14.18 -47.10 16.56
C ARG A 894 13.34 -46.36 15.52
N GLY A 895 12.02 -46.29 15.73
CA GLY A 895 11.08 -45.50 14.94
C GLY A 895 11.47 -44.03 14.89
N LYS A 896 11.72 -43.41 16.04
CA LYS A 896 12.20 -42.04 16.13
C LYS A 896 13.47 -41.80 15.32
N ASN A 897 14.48 -42.65 15.51
CA ASN A 897 15.76 -42.52 14.82
C ASN A 897 15.60 -42.70 13.30
N ALA A 898 14.76 -43.64 12.86
CA ALA A 898 14.46 -43.85 11.45
C ALA A 898 13.71 -42.66 10.83
N ALA A 899 12.72 -42.11 11.54
CA ALA A 899 11.94 -40.97 11.07
C ALA A 899 12.84 -39.72 10.89
N ILE A 900 13.63 -39.38 11.92
CA ILE A 900 14.55 -38.23 11.90
C ILE A 900 15.63 -38.40 10.82
N GLY A 901 16.16 -39.61 10.64
CA GLY A 901 17.24 -39.86 9.69
C GLY A 901 16.81 -39.86 8.23
N THR A 902 15.56 -40.27 7.94
CA THR A 902 15.09 -40.50 6.57
C THR A 902 14.15 -39.43 6.05
N TYR A 903 13.29 -38.86 6.91
CA TYR A 903 12.17 -38.01 6.54
C TYR A 903 12.31 -36.58 7.08
N SER A 904 13.54 -36.07 7.21
CA SER A 904 13.76 -34.67 7.58
C SER A 904 13.45 -33.75 6.40
N TRP A 905 12.81 -32.62 6.68
CA TRP A 905 12.53 -31.60 5.66
C TRP A 905 13.79 -31.05 5.00
N ASP A 906 14.92 -30.98 5.71
CA ASP A 906 16.21 -30.60 5.13
C ASP A 906 16.63 -31.54 3.99
N LYS A 907 16.44 -32.85 4.15
CA LYS A 907 16.77 -33.83 3.10
C LYS A 907 15.79 -33.75 1.94
N ILE A 908 14.49 -33.74 2.24
CA ILE A 908 13.44 -33.73 1.23
C ILE A 908 13.50 -32.47 0.37
N ALA A 909 13.70 -31.30 0.99
CA ALA A 909 13.89 -30.04 0.26
C ALA A 909 15.11 -30.11 -0.66
N ASN A 910 16.24 -30.68 -0.22
CA ASN A 910 17.41 -30.86 -1.09
C ASN A 910 17.11 -31.76 -2.30
N ASP A 911 16.43 -32.89 -2.09
CA ASP A 911 16.03 -33.79 -3.19
C ASP A 911 15.06 -33.10 -4.17
N THR A 912 14.11 -32.31 -3.65
CA THR A 912 13.23 -31.45 -4.46
C THR A 912 14.02 -30.40 -5.25
N CYS A 913 14.99 -29.72 -4.62
CA CYS A 913 15.84 -28.73 -5.28
C CYS A 913 16.65 -29.33 -6.43
N GLU A 914 17.21 -30.52 -6.27
CA GLU A 914 17.96 -31.18 -7.33
C GLU A 914 17.07 -31.52 -8.53
N LEU A 915 15.83 -31.94 -8.29
CA LEU A 915 14.83 -32.11 -9.35
C LEU A 915 14.53 -30.77 -10.04
N PHE A 916 14.33 -29.69 -9.29
CA PHE A 916 14.03 -28.37 -9.85
C PHE A 916 15.17 -27.88 -10.74
N LYS A 917 16.42 -27.90 -10.24
CA LYS A 917 17.62 -27.50 -11.00
C LYS A 917 17.76 -28.30 -12.30
N LYS A 918 17.51 -29.62 -12.25
CA LYS A 918 17.55 -30.48 -13.44
C LYS A 918 16.54 -30.04 -14.51
N LYS A 919 15.32 -29.67 -14.12
CA LYS A 919 14.28 -29.25 -15.05
C LYS A 919 14.53 -27.85 -15.61
N VAL A 920 14.99 -26.91 -14.78
CA VAL A 920 15.40 -25.56 -15.21
C VAL A 920 16.53 -25.64 -16.24
N TYR A 921 17.58 -26.44 -15.97
CA TYR A 921 18.72 -26.60 -16.88
C TYR A 921 18.31 -27.13 -18.27
N ASN A 922 17.42 -28.12 -18.31
CA ASN A 922 16.95 -28.73 -19.56
C ASN A 922 16.13 -27.75 -20.41
N THR A 923 15.30 -26.91 -19.78
CA THR A 923 14.51 -25.89 -20.50
C THR A 923 15.40 -24.86 -21.21
N ILE A 924 16.53 -24.50 -20.59
CA ILE A 924 17.50 -23.55 -21.17
C ILE A 924 18.26 -24.16 -22.36
N HIS A 925 18.62 -25.45 -22.31
CA HIS A 925 19.53 -26.07 -23.30
C HIS A 925 18.82 -26.77 -24.47
N VAL A 926 17.53 -27.04 -24.39
CA VAL A 926 16.75 -27.65 -25.49
C VAL A 926 16.27 -26.59 -26.50
N ARG A 927 16.39 -25.29 -26.16
CA ARG A 927 15.88 -24.16 -26.96
C ARG A 927 16.95 -23.23 -27.52
N GLY A 928 18.23 -23.59 -27.36
CA GLY A 928 19.40 -22.88 -27.92
C GLY A 928 19.88 -23.47 -29.24
#